data_AF-A0A2N2JBJ8-F1
#
_entry.id   AF-A0A2N2JBJ8-F1
#
_cell.length_a   1.000
_cell.length_b   1.000
_cell.length_c   1.000
_cell.angle_alpha   90.00
_cell.angle_beta   90.00
_cell.angle_gamma   90.00
#
_symmetry.space_group_name_H-M   'P 1'
#
loop_
_entity.id
_entity.type
_entity.pdbx_description
1 polymer ?
#
loop_
_entity_poly.entity_id
_entity_poly.type
_entity_poly.pdbx_seq_one_letter_code
_entity_poly.pdbx_strand_id
1 'polypeptide(L)'
;MKHDIILAGVGGQGVLTVSKVISALALARGLHIKQAETHGMSQRGGTVQSHLRLSDKPIASDLVRVGRADLLIAVEPLEALRYRHMLSSDGALVASVNAFVNIPNYPGVEALLDQIAAHPRHVLVDAERLARAAGSGRAANTVVLGAASVYLELDPAALEETVATGFAAAGERVAEVNRRAFRFGRNAALAYLDGLGRGAASTDVRHWIDTLGAEHLAAAEPPDAPSFDVIDSPDHLSGAEAHAVERMLEEIYQSGRRQLFEHEVYAIVQLVGAISPPQHVFVNTEEMLAPEALARFPGERVVLKLVSPDVVHKSDVQAIAFVPKEADLVQREIDRLIGRHREAGADVRGVLVVEFVERQAAGLGHELFVGIRATREFGPVIAAGLGGVDTEYLARRMRPGVAVAKAIASDTTAEDFLEQFKETAAYELLAGQARGHQRIVSDGELLRCFRAFISLATRFCIDRGEVGPDVAELEVNPFAFRRQAMVPLDGRGRLGTATVAPAARPIERVRQLLEPEHIALVGVSSDADSFGRIILRNLLAGGASPERLTVVKPGASEVDGVRCVPSLDALPAPADLLVVTASARALPGIVQDAVTSGKVASAILVSGGVGELAGSEAVSEAVHEAIAEARRRPDGPVFLGPNSLGVVSRPGGYDTFFIPQHKLDKRAGVPPRPVAIISQSGAFIISRLSRLERLDPAITVSIGNQFDLTLADLLTAIGHRDDIDVIGVYAEGFSDLDGLAFLRAIAALREAGKDVVFYKAGRTEQGRSAAAGHTASVAGDYDICVAGARAAGALVADTFDSFEQLLELTTALHHKVVRGVRLGAVSNAGFETVGMADSLRGDGHRIELAALGEADGAALSAVIAAHHLAGLVNAHNPVDVTPMADEAAYDAVCATLLAADTVDALVVGCVPLTARLKTTPEEIGLPGSFPEVLAARFGASDKPVVAVIDAGTLYDPMVRRLREAGVPVFRSADQAVRVLGQYLVHRVER
;
A
#
# COMPACT_ATOMS: atom_id res chain seq x y z
N MET A 1 11.77 54.59 26.06
CA MET A 1 12.59 53.45 25.63
C MET A 1 13.72 53.22 26.60
N LYS A 2 13.84 52.01 27.16
CA LYS A 2 15.04 51.54 27.87
C LYS A 2 15.25 50.08 27.44
N HIS A 3 16.41 49.78 26.88
CA HIS A 3 16.70 48.45 26.34
C HIS A 3 18.15 48.06 26.67
N ASP A 4 18.29 47.03 27.52
CA ASP A 4 19.56 46.50 28.02
C ASP A 4 19.91 45.20 27.26
N ILE A 5 20.96 45.23 26.45
CA ILE A 5 21.35 44.18 25.50
C ILE A 5 22.71 43.56 25.92
N ILE A 6 22.81 42.25 25.86
CA ILE A 6 24.09 41.52 25.92
C ILE A 6 24.41 40.99 24.53
N LEU A 7 25.61 41.26 24.04
CA LEU A 7 26.14 40.61 22.85
C LEU A 7 27.27 39.67 23.25
N ALA A 8 27.24 38.45 22.72
CA ALA A 8 28.23 37.42 23.04
C ALA A 8 28.67 36.67 21.77
N GLY A 9 29.91 36.20 21.76
CA GLY A 9 30.45 35.44 20.63
C GLY A 9 31.92 35.08 20.79
N VAL A 10 32.47 34.46 19.75
CA VAL A 10 33.89 34.11 19.66
C VAL A 10 34.54 34.91 18.54
N GLY A 11 35.65 35.60 18.83
CA GLY A 11 36.33 36.50 17.88
C GLY A 11 35.60 37.85 17.74
N GLY A 12 36.16 38.91 18.34
CA GLY A 12 35.43 40.16 18.62
C GLY A 12 34.89 40.96 17.44
N GLN A 13 35.26 40.66 16.19
CA GLN A 13 34.82 41.42 15.01
C GLN A 13 33.30 41.32 14.77
N GLY A 14 32.68 40.18 15.08
CA GLY A 14 31.24 39.99 14.90
C GLY A 14 30.41 40.80 15.89
N VAL A 15 30.69 40.64 17.18
CA VAL A 15 30.03 41.36 18.28
C VAL A 15 30.16 42.88 18.11
N LEU A 16 31.35 43.37 17.73
CA LEU A 16 31.60 44.78 17.48
C LEU A 16 30.79 45.33 16.31
N THR A 17 30.70 44.57 15.21
CA THR A 17 29.92 44.97 14.04
C THR A 17 28.45 45.16 14.40
N VAL A 18 27.86 44.19 15.11
CA VAL A 18 26.46 44.24 15.55
C VAL A 18 26.22 45.43 16.48
N SER A 19 27.07 45.60 17.50
CA SER A 19 26.96 46.71 18.46
C SER A 19 27.09 48.08 17.80
N LYS A 20 28.01 48.20 16.83
CA LYS A 20 28.25 49.46 16.10
C LYS A 20 27.04 49.88 15.29
N VAL A 21 26.37 48.95 14.59
CA VAL A 21 25.18 49.26 13.79
C VAL A 21 24.03 49.71 14.68
N ILE A 22 23.75 48.98 15.77
CA ILE A 22 22.71 49.34 16.74
C ILE A 22 22.99 50.73 17.34
N SER A 23 24.25 50.98 17.74
CA SER A 23 24.65 52.24 18.35
C SER A 23 24.53 53.42 17.39
N ALA A 24 24.91 53.23 16.13
CA ALA A 24 24.82 54.28 15.11
C ALA A 24 23.37 54.73 14.89
N LEU A 25 22.43 53.79 14.77
CA LEU A 25 21.02 54.12 14.61
C LEU A 25 20.44 54.78 15.87
N ALA A 26 20.78 54.27 17.05
CA ALA A 26 20.30 54.83 18.31
C ALA A 26 20.78 56.28 18.53
N LEU A 27 22.02 56.60 18.17
CA LEU A 27 22.54 57.98 18.19
C LEU A 27 21.79 58.87 17.20
N ALA A 28 21.52 58.37 16.00
CA ALA A 28 20.76 59.11 14.98
C ALA A 28 19.32 59.43 15.45
N ARG A 29 18.76 58.62 16.36
CA ARG A 29 17.45 58.85 16.99
C ARG A 29 17.50 59.67 18.28
N GLY A 30 18.66 60.19 18.66
CA GLY A 30 18.83 61.00 19.88
C GLY A 30 18.74 60.20 21.18
N LEU A 31 18.92 58.89 21.14
CA LEU A 31 18.94 58.05 22.34
C LEU A 31 20.28 58.17 23.07
N HIS A 32 20.23 58.05 24.39
CA HIS A 32 21.42 57.87 25.22
C HIS A 32 21.93 56.44 25.10
N ILE A 33 23.26 56.29 24.95
CA ILE A 33 23.92 55.00 24.81
C ILE A 33 25.06 54.88 25.80
N LYS A 34 25.17 53.70 26.41
CA LYS A 34 26.38 53.28 27.12
C LYS A 34 26.76 51.88 26.67
N GLN A 35 28.05 51.68 26.44
CA GLN A 35 28.62 50.42 25.98
C GLN A 35 29.83 50.09 26.85
N ALA A 36 29.85 48.88 27.41
CA ALA A 36 30.98 48.35 28.17
C ALA A 36 31.36 47.00 27.59
N GLU A 37 32.62 46.83 27.22
CA GLU A 37 33.06 45.66 26.47
C GLU A 37 34.31 45.04 27.07
N THR A 38 34.35 43.71 27.11
CA THR A 38 35.53 42.98 27.57
C THR A 38 36.30 42.45 26.36
N HIS A 39 37.43 43.12 26.05
CA HIS A 39 38.23 42.91 24.83
C HIS A 39 39.63 42.30 25.08
N GLY A 40 39.85 41.61 26.20
CA GLY A 40 41.20 41.09 26.51
C GLY A 40 41.69 40.03 25.51
N MET A 41 42.86 40.24 24.88
CA MET A 41 43.71 39.31 24.07
C MET A 41 43.01 38.35 23.05
N SER A 42 41.71 38.40 22.86
CA SER A 42 40.89 37.39 22.17
C SER A 42 40.80 37.56 20.64
N GLN A 43 41.78 38.24 20.02
CA GLN A 43 41.87 38.37 18.55
C GLN A 43 42.17 37.05 17.81
N ARG A 44 42.21 35.91 18.52
CA ARG A 44 42.46 34.55 17.97
C ARG A 44 41.59 33.49 18.63
N GLY A 45 40.27 33.61 18.50
CA GLY A 45 39.32 32.57 18.91
C GLY A 45 39.00 32.53 20.41
N GLY A 46 39.03 33.67 21.11
CA GLY A 46 38.54 33.77 22.49
C GLY A 46 37.13 34.35 22.59
N THR A 47 36.48 34.14 23.74
CA THR A 47 35.16 34.70 24.08
C THR A 47 35.20 36.22 24.12
N VAL A 48 34.15 36.85 23.60
CA VAL A 48 33.93 38.29 23.60
C VAL A 48 32.51 38.59 24.07
N GLN A 49 32.37 39.59 24.93
CA GLN A 49 31.10 40.05 25.44
C GLN A 49 31.04 41.59 25.43
N SER A 50 29.87 42.12 25.04
CA SER A 50 29.55 43.54 25.07
C SER A 50 28.23 43.77 25.80
N HIS A 51 28.23 44.69 26.76
CA HIS A 51 27.03 45.25 27.37
C HIS A 51 26.65 46.50 26.59
N LEU A 52 25.46 46.52 26.01
CA LEU A 52 24.94 47.66 25.25
C LEU A 52 23.63 48.12 25.86
N ARG A 53 23.55 49.40 26.23
CA ARG A 53 22.38 49.98 26.88
C ARG A 53 21.87 51.17 26.09
N LEU A 54 20.58 51.15 25.77
CA LEU A 54 19.89 52.21 25.02
C LEU A 54 18.81 52.82 25.91
N SER A 55 18.69 54.15 25.95
CA SER A 55 17.59 54.79 26.67
C SER A 55 17.22 56.17 26.15
N ASP A 56 15.95 56.53 26.24
CA ASP A 56 15.46 57.91 26.06
C ASP A 56 15.79 58.83 27.26
N LYS A 57 16.38 58.28 28.33
CA LYS A 57 16.84 59.02 29.52
C LYS A 57 18.34 58.81 29.72
N PRO A 58 19.02 59.73 30.44
CA PRO A 58 20.44 59.58 30.75
C PRO A 58 20.75 58.26 31.47
N ILE A 59 21.77 57.53 30.99
CA ILE A 59 22.19 56.23 31.53
C ILE A 59 23.33 56.44 32.53
N ALA A 60 23.10 56.05 33.79
CA ALA A 60 24.06 56.24 34.88
C ALA A 60 25.19 55.18 34.95
N SER A 61 24.98 53.97 34.42
CA SER A 61 25.96 52.87 34.45
C SER A 61 26.01 52.17 33.09
N ASP A 62 27.20 51.78 32.67
CA ASP A 62 27.49 51.07 31.43
C ASP A 62 27.26 49.55 31.51
N LEU A 63 27.24 48.98 32.71
CA LEU A 63 26.98 47.55 32.91
C LEU A 63 25.49 47.23 33.04
N VAL A 64 25.08 46.15 32.38
CA VAL A 64 23.77 45.51 32.58
C VAL A 64 23.85 44.64 33.83
N ARG A 65 22.86 44.77 34.72
CA ARG A 65 22.78 43.96 35.94
C ARG A 65 22.39 42.52 35.58
N VAL A 66 22.95 41.54 36.28
CA VAL A 66 22.58 40.12 36.15
C VAL A 66 21.06 39.94 36.28
N GLY A 67 20.45 39.14 35.41
CA GLY A 67 19.02 38.90 35.36
C GLY A 67 18.17 40.10 34.90
N ARG A 68 18.78 41.11 34.25
CA ARG A 68 18.10 42.35 33.82
C ARG A 68 18.27 42.70 32.35
N ALA A 69 18.92 41.85 31.54
CA ALA A 69 18.99 42.07 30.10
C ALA A 69 17.62 41.78 29.45
N ASP A 70 17.24 42.63 28.50
CA ASP A 70 16.03 42.50 27.69
C ASP A 70 16.28 41.63 26.46
N LEU A 71 17.53 41.60 25.96
CA LEU A 71 17.93 40.82 24.78
C LEU A 71 19.36 40.30 24.92
N LEU A 72 19.57 39.03 24.54
CA LEU A 72 20.87 38.40 24.37
C LEU A 72 21.06 38.04 22.89
N ILE A 73 22.06 38.63 22.25
CA ILE A 73 22.43 38.34 20.85
C ILE A 73 23.74 37.56 20.86
N ALA A 74 23.67 36.30 20.45
CA ALA A 74 24.81 35.40 20.41
C ALA A 74 25.14 34.99 18.96
N VAL A 75 26.35 35.29 18.50
CA VAL A 75 26.81 34.83 17.18
C VAL A 75 27.38 33.40 17.22
N GLU A 76 27.28 32.74 18.36
CA GLU A 76 27.82 31.40 18.65
C GLU A 76 26.95 30.74 19.75
N PRO A 77 26.51 29.48 19.59
CA PRO A 77 25.48 28.88 20.46
C PRO A 77 25.95 28.59 21.90
N LEU A 78 27.21 28.19 22.13
CA LEU A 78 27.73 27.97 23.47
C LEU A 78 27.83 29.28 24.27
N GLU A 79 28.17 30.39 23.61
CA GLU A 79 28.18 31.71 24.22
C GLU A 79 26.77 32.19 24.63
N ALA A 80 25.73 31.79 23.88
CA ALA A 80 24.34 32.05 24.25
C ALA A 80 24.00 31.45 25.62
N LEU A 81 24.39 30.18 25.86
CA LEU A 81 24.17 29.53 27.14
C LEU A 81 25.04 30.11 28.26
N ARG A 82 26.30 30.46 27.96
CA ARG A 82 27.22 31.06 28.93
C ARG A 82 26.67 32.35 29.54
N TYR A 83 26.04 33.18 28.72
CA TYR A 83 25.50 34.48 29.15
C TYR A 83 23.99 34.48 29.39
N ARG A 84 23.32 33.33 29.30
CA ARG A 84 21.87 33.20 29.59
C ARG A 84 21.48 33.76 30.96
N HIS A 85 22.33 33.62 31.97
CA HIS A 85 22.08 34.14 33.33
C HIS A 85 21.94 35.68 33.41
N MET A 86 22.33 36.41 32.36
CA MET A 86 22.17 37.86 32.28
C MET A 86 20.76 38.27 31.88
N LEU A 87 20.02 37.41 31.18
CA LEU A 87 18.66 37.66 30.71
C LEU A 87 17.68 37.77 31.87
N SER A 88 16.76 38.72 31.76
CA SER A 88 15.55 38.74 32.59
C SER A 88 14.63 37.57 32.27
N SER A 89 13.65 37.31 33.14
CA SER A 89 12.64 36.25 32.93
C SER A 89 11.88 36.42 31.61
N ASP A 90 11.66 37.66 31.18
CA ASP A 90 10.95 38.00 29.95
C ASP A 90 11.91 38.37 28.80
N GLY A 91 13.22 38.26 29.00
CA GLY A 91 14.23 38.63 28.00
C GLY A 91 14.22 37.68 26.80
N ALA A 92 14.56 38.18 25.62
CA ALA A 92 14.66 37.36 24.41
C ALA A 92 16.09 36.88 24.14
N LEU A 93 16.23 35.73 23.50
CA LEU A 93 17.52 35.12 23.14
C LEU A 93 17.57 34.88 21.62
N VAL A 94 18.55 35.45 20.94
CA VAL A 94 18.78 35.22 19.51
C VAL A 94 20.15 34.61 19.34
N ALA A 95 20.24 33.42 18.75
CA ALA A 95 21.51 32.73 18.57
C ALA A 95 21.69 32.17 17.15
N SER A 96 22.93 32.20 16.68
CA SER A 96 23.37 31.40 15.54
C SER A 96 23.43 29.92 15.92
N VAL A 97 23.05 29.02 15.00
CA VAL A 97 23.26 27.57 15.18
C VAL A 97 24.66 27.11 14.78
N ASN A 98 25.45 27.98 14.12
CA ASN A 98 26.80 27.65 13.68
C ASN A 98 27.78 27.72 14.85
N ALA A 99 28.34 26.57 15.23
CA ALA A 99 29.29 26.44 16.33
C ALA A 99 30.75 26.73 15.89
N PHE A 100 31.50 27.46 16.72
CA PHE A 100 32.94 27.65 16.52
C PHE A 100 33.71 26.72 17.48
N VAL A 101 33.94 25.48 17.05
CA VAL A 101 34.57 24.45 17.87
C VAL A 101 36.07 24.70 18.01
N ASN A 102 36.45 25.41 19.07
CA ASN A 102 37.83 25.82 19.39
C ASN A 102 38.36 25.24 20.71
N ILE A 103 37.58 24.37 21.38
CA ILE A 103 37.95 23.66 22.60
C ILE A 103 37.70 22.15 22.45
N PRO A 104 38.50 21.27 23.05
CA PRO A 104 38.38 19.81 22.86
C PRO A 104 37.09 19.19 23.41
N ASN A 105 36.43 19.86 24.35
CA ASN A 105 35.23 19.38 25.06
C ASN A 105 33.97 20.20 24.69
N TYR A 106 33.92 20.70 23.45
CA TYR A 106 32.75 21.42 22.95
C TYR A 106 31.53 20.46 22.91
N PRO A 107 30.39 20.77 23.54
CA PRO A 107 29.22 19.88 23.57
C PRO A 107 28.58 19.64 22.20
N GLY A 108 27.80 18.57 22.04
CA GLY A 108 27.05 18.32 20.80
C GLY A 108 26.12 19.49 20.47
N VAL A 109 26.16 19.96 19.21
CA VAL A 109 25.48 21.20 18.78
C VAL A 109 23.98 21.13 19.03
N GLU A 110 23.30 20.07 18.59
CA GLU A 110 21.85 19.93 18.79
C GLU A 110 21.44 19.94 20.28
N ALA A 111 22.20 19.29 21.15
CA ALA A 111 21.94 19.34 22.60
C ALA A 111 22.13 20.75 23.20
N LEU A 112 22.96 21.60 22.60
CA LEU A 112 23.06 23.02 22.96
C LEU A 112 21.84 23.79 22.46
N LEU A 113 21.42 23.53 21.22
CA LEU A 113 20.27 24.19 20.61
C LEU A 113 18.97 23.87 21.35
N ASP A 114 18.75 22.62 21.78
CA ASP A 114 17.61 22.22 22.60
C ASP A 114 17.59 22.97 23.95
N GLN A 115 18.76 23.16 24.57
CA GLN A 115 18.88 23.93 25.82
C GLN A 115 18.62 25.42 25.63
N ILE A 116 18.94 25.97 24.45
CA ILE A 116 18.58 27.33 24.06
C ILE A 116 17.07 27.42 23.80
N ALA A 117 16.52 26.45 23.07
CA ALA A 117 15.10 26.38 22.72
C ALA A 117 14.17 26.19 23.93
N ALA A 118 14.69 25.65 25.03
CA ALA A 118 14.00 25.63 26.32
C ALA A 118 13.74 27.03 26.92
N HIS A 119 14.31 28.11 26.36
CA HIS A 119 14.01 29.48 26.77
C HIS A 119 12.77 30.01 26.02
N PRO A 120 11.69 30.47 26.68
CA PRO A 120 10.40 30.73 26.01
C PRO A 120 10.44 31.72 24.83
N ARG A 121 11.33 32.73 24.89
CA ARG A 121 11.48 33.75 23.84
C ARG A 121 12.82 33.59 23.14
N HIS A 122 12.89 32.71 22.16
CA HIS A 122 14.13 32.42 21.45
C HIS A 122 13.98 32.46 19.92
N VAL A 123 15.09 32.70 19.23
CA VAL A 123 15.24 32.57 17.78
C VAL A 123 16.58 31.88 17.50
N LEU A 124 16.54 30.84 16.67
CA LEU A 124 17.72 30.11 16.20
C LEU A 124 17.81 30.20 14.67
N VAL A 125 18.96 30.63 14.14
CA VAL A 125 19.16 30.78 12.68
C VAL A 125 20.50 30.20 12.22
N ASP A 126 20.52 29.56 11.04
CA ASP A 126 21.76 29.19 10.34
C ASP A 126 22.36 30.42 9.65
N ALA A 127 23.12 31.18 10.44
CA ALA A 127 23.72 32.44 10.02
C ALA A 127 24.69 32.26 8.84
N GLU A 128 25.46 31.17 8.80
CA GLU A 128 26.38 30.91 7.70
C GLU A 128 25.68 30.51 6.40
N ARG A 129 24.69 29.62 6.46
CA ARG A 129 23.90 29.22 5.27
C ARG A 129 23.21 30.43 4.67
N LEU A 130 22.52 31.22 5.48
CA LEU A 130 21.83 32.42 5.04
C LEU A 130 22.81 33.47 4.49
N ALA A 131 23.98 33.65 5.11
CA ALA A 131 25.01 34.56 4.61
C ALA A 131 25.60 34.10 3.27
N ARG A 132 25.82 32.79 3.08
CA ARG A 132 26.24 32.22 1.79
C ARG A 132 25.17 32.45 0.73
N ALA A 133 23.89 32.23 1.04
CA ALA A 133 22.76 32.50 0.13
C ALA A 133 22.64 34.00 -0.23
N ALA A 134 23.01 34.90 0.71
CA ALA A 134 23.07 36.34 0.45
C ALA A 134 24.28 36.76 -0.42
N GLY A 135 25.28 35.89 -0.59
CA GLY A 135 26.44 36.08 -1.48
C GLY A 135 27.81 36.15 -0.79
N SER A 136 27.89 36.01 0.54
CA SER A 136 29.17 35.91 1.27
C SER A 136 29.00 35.39 2.70
N GLY A 137 29.70 34.30 3.05
CA GLY A 137 29.73 33.78 4.43
C GLY A 137 30.27 34.79 5.47
N ARG A 138 30.99 35.84 5.04
CA ARG A 138 31.48 36.91 5.95
C ARG A 138 30.35 37.77 6.53
N ALA A 139 29.14 37.70 5.98
CA ALA A 139 27.97 38.44 6.43
C ALA A 139 27.16 37.71 7.53
N ALA A 140 27.65 36.60 8.09
CA ALA A 140 26.93 35.82 9.11
C ALA A 140 26.49 36.66 10.33
N ASN A 141 27.33 37.56 10.81
CA ASN A 141 26.96 38.45 11.93
C ASN A 141 25.81 39.40 11.58
N THR A 142 25.69 39.78 10.30
CA THR A 142 24.62 40.63 9.79
C THR A 142 23.30 39.86 9.71
N VAL A 143 23.35 38.55 9.42
CA VAL A 143 22.18 37.66 9.54
C VAL A 143 21.69 37.60 10.98
N VAL A 144 22.60 37.41 11.95
CA VAL A 144 22.24 37.38 13.38
C VAL A 144 21.63 38.72 13.84
N LEU A 145 22.16 39.86 13.37
CA LEU A 145 21.56 41.17 13.61
C LEU A 145 20.16 41.30 12.99
N GLY A 146 19.98 40.81 11.76
CA GLY A 146 18.68 40.74 11.10
C GLY A 146 17.67 39.94 11.92
N ALA A 147 18.07 38.76 12.39
CA ALA A 147 17.24 37.94 13.27
C ALA A 147 16.92 38.64 14.59
N ALA A 148 17.88 39.34 15.18
CA ALA A 148 17.68 40.09 16.43
C ALA A 148 16.74 41.30 16.28
N SER A 149 16.57 41.83 15.06
CA SER A 149 15.71 42.98 14.81
C SER A 149 14.24 42.77 15.18
N VAL A 150 13.77 41.51 15.26
CA VAL A 150 12.40 41.19 15.69
C VAL A 150 12.14 41.49 17.17
N TYR A 151 13.20 41.64 17.98
CA TYR A 151 13.12 41.95 19.40
C TYR A 151 13.74 43.31 19.78
N LEU A 152 14.41 43.98 18.84
CA LEU A 152 14.93 45.33 19.07
C LEU A 152 13.78 46.35 19.00
N GLU A 153 13.69 47.24 19.99
CA GLU A 153 12.78 48.42 19.95
C GLU A 153 13.30 49.52 18.98
N LEU A 154 13.82 49.12 17.82
CA LEU A 154 14.31 49.99 16.76
C LEU A 154 13.64 49.58 15.44
N ASP A 155 13.43 50.55 14.55
CA ASP A 155 12.81 50.30 13.25
C ASP A 155 13.71 49.39 12.38
N PRO A 156 13.24 48.20 11.97
CA PRO A 156 14.02 47.27 11.16
C PRO A 156 14.45 47.84 9.80
N ALA A 157 13.63 48.68 9.16
CA ALA A 157 13.99 49.29 7.88
C ALA A 157 15.14 50.29 8.05
N ALA A 158 15.12 51.05 9.15
CA ALA A 158 16.22 51.96 9.49
C ALA A 158 17.50 51.20 9.88
N LEU A 159 17.38 50.03 10.53
CA LEU A 159 18.53 49.14 10.80
C LEU A 159 19.12 48.60 9.51
N GLU A 160 18.31 48.13 8.57
CA GLU A 160 18.74 47.64 7.26
C GLU A 160 19.52 48.71 6.47
N GLU A 161 19.02 49.96 6.46
CA GLU A 161 19.71 51.08 5.82
C GLU A 161 21.02 51.45 6.53
N THR A 162 21.04 51.36 7.87
CA THR A 162 22.24 51.59 8.67
C THR A 162 23.30 50.52 8.40
N VAL A 163 22.91 49.27 8.17
CA VAL A 163 23.80 48.19 7.71
C VAL A 163 24.40 48.57 6.35
N ALA A 164 23.57 48.92 5.37
CA ALA A 164 24.04 49.27 4.03
C ALA A 164 25.04 50.45 4.06
N THR A 165 24.71 51.52 4.80
CA THR A 165 25.58 52.69 4.97
C THR A 165 26.86 52.35 5.72
N GLY A 166 26.78 51.52 6.76
CA GLY A 166 27.94 51.12 7.58
C GLY A 166 29.00 50.33 6.81
N PHE A 167 28.61 49.65 5.74
CA PHE A 167 29.50 48.90 4.85
C PHE A 167 29.82 49.60 3.53
N ALA A 168 29.29 50.81 3.27
CA ALA A 168 29.52 51.53 2.01
C ALA A 168 31.01 51.78 1.71
N ALA A 169 31.82 52.05 2.74
CA ALA A 169 33.27 52.23 2.60
C ALA A 169 34.03 50.96 2.17
N ALA A 170 33.42 49.77 2.30
CA ALA A 170 33.97 48.49 1.86
C ALA A 170 33.54 48.10 0.43
N GLY A 171 32.74 48.93 -0.24
CA GLY A 171 32.28 48.76 -1.63
C GLY A 171 30.80 48.40 -1.76
N GLU A 172 30.19 48.82 -2.87
CA GLU A 172 28.74 48.71 -3.14
C GLU A 172 28.23 47.26 -3.08
N ARG A 173 28.98 46.31 -3.68
CA ARG A 173 28.65 44.88 -3.61
C ARG A 173 28.66 44.34 -2.17
N VAL A 174 29.58 44.82 -1.32
CA VAL A 174 29.67 44.38 0.08
C VAL A 174 28.51 44.95 0.90
N ALA A 175 28.12 46.21 0.65
CA ALA A 175 26.94 46.81 1.24
C ALA A 175 25.66 46.05 0.86
N GLU A 176 25.51 45.68 -0.41
CA GLU A 176 24.34 44.94 -0.89
C GLU A 176 24.23 43.53 -0.27
N VAL A 177 25.34 42.79 -0.23
CA VAL A 177 25.36 41.46 0.40
C VAL A 177 24.96 41.53 1.87
N ASN A 178 25.41 42.56 2.60
CA ASN A 178 25.04 42.75 4.00
C ASN A 178 23.58 43.19 4.17
N ARG A 179 23.06 44.04 3.26
CA ARG A 179 21.64 44.41 3.22
C ARG A 179 20.74 43.18 3.06
N ARG A 180 21.08 42.33 2.07
CA ARG A 180 20.38 41.07 1.82
C ARG A 180 20.51 40.09 2.99
N ALA A 181 21.69 39.97 3.59
CA ALA A 181 21.93 39.11 4.75
C ALA A 181 21.10 39.55 5.98
N PHE A 182 20.96 40.85 6.22
CA PHE A 182 20.09 41.38 7.27
C PHE A 182 18.63 40.98 7.03
N ARG A 183 18.13 41.16 5.80
CA ARG A 183 16.76 40.78 5.44
C ARG A 183 16.50 39.29 5.61
N PHE A 184 17.44 38.45 5.17
CA PHE A 184 17.33 36.98 5.30
C PHE A 184 17.25 36.56 6.77
N GLY A 185 18.10 37.13 7.63
CA GLY A 185 18.06 36.88 9.06
C GLY A 185 16.73 37.30 9.69
N ARG A 186 16.20 38.46 9.32
CA ARG A 186 14.91 38.96 9.81
C ARG A 186 13.75 38.05 9.39
N ASN A 187 13.68 37.70 8.11
CA ASN A 187 12.59 36.88 7.59
C ASN A 187 12.66 35.44 8.12
N ALA A 188 13.86 34.86 8.25
CA ALA A 188 14.05 33.57 8.91
C ALA A 188 13.60 33.61 10.38
N ALA A 189 13.89 34.68 11.12
CA ALA A 189 13.44 34.84 12.50
C ALA A 189 11.91 34.97 12.62
N LEU A 190 11.27 35.72 11.74
CA LEU A 190 9.80 35.85 11.72
C LEU A 190 9.12 34.51 11.39
N ALA A 191 9.62 33.82 10.36
CA ALA A 191 9.17 32.48 9.99
C ALA A 191 9.38 31.49 11.15
N TYR A 192 10.51 31.57 11.85
CA TYR A 192 10.82 30.74 13.01
C TYR A 192 9.80 30.94 14.14
N LEU A 193 9.46 32.20 14.43
CA LEU A 193 8.48 32.53 15.47
C LEU A 193 7.05 32.13 15.09
N ASP A 194 6.68 32.24 13.81
CA ASP A 194 5.39 31.75 13.32
C ASP A 194 5.27 30.23 13.49
N GLY A 195 6.30 29.47 13.11
CA GLY A 195 6.33 28.02 13.29
C GLY A 195 6.20 27.59 14.76
N LEU A 196 6.96 28.22 15.67
CA LEU A 196 6.82 27.97 17.11
C LEU A 196 5.42 28.37 17.64
N GLY A 197 4.85 29.47 17.13
CA GLY A 197 3.51 29.94 17.49
C GLY A 197 2.40 28.97 17.09
N ARG A 198 2.65 28.15 16.06
CA ARG A 198 1.78 27.06 15.61
C ARG A 198 2.00 25.74 16.36
N GLY A 199 2.90 25.71 17.35
CA GLY A 199 3.15 24.55 18.22
C GLY A 199 4.24 23.60 17.73
N ALA A 200 4.98 23.94 16.67
CA ALA A 200 6.06 23.11 16.14
C ALA A 200 7.28 23.08 17.08
N ALA A 201 8.06 21.99 17.07
CA ALA A 201 9.33 21.95 17.78
C ALA A 201 10.38 22.81 17.06
N SER A 202 11.33 23.38 17.81
CA SER A 202 12.40 24.22 17.21
C SER A 202 13.17 23.51 16.10
N THR A 203 13.30 22.19 16.15
CA THR A 203 14.07 21.43 15.16
C THR A 203 13.32 21.37 13.83
N ASP A 204 12.02 21.12 13.86
CA ASP A 204 11.17 21.04 12.67
C ASP A 204 11.11 22.39 11.94
N VAL A 205 10.99 23.47 12.72
CA VAL A 205 10.95 24.83 12.18
C VAL A 205 12.29 25.21 11.53
N ARG A 206 13.43 24.85 12.14
CA ARG A 206 14.75 25.06 11.52
C ARG A 206 14.90 24.27 10.24
N HIS A 207 14.50 23.00 10.24
CA HIS A 207 14.57 22.15 9.06
C HIS A 207 13.73 22.71 7.92
N TRP A 208 12.51 23.17 8.21
CA TRP A 208 11.66 23.85 7.23
C TRP A 208 12.33 25.13 6.69
N ILE A 209 12.87 26.01 7.53
CA ILE A 209 13.62 27.19 7.07
C ILE A 209 14.83 26.79 6.21
N ASP A 210 15.38 25.61 6.44
CA ASP A 210 16.45 25.03 5.64
C ASP A 210 16.04 24.57 4.23
N THR A 211 14.75 24.45 3.99
CA THR A 211 14.19 24.18 2.65
C THR A 211 13.87 25.46 1.87
N LEU A 212 13.79 26.62 2.53
CA LEU A 212 13.44 27.88 1.88
C LEU A 212 14.55 28.38 0.94
N GLY A 213 14.15 28.71 -0.30
CA GLY A 213 15.02 29.33 -1.30
C GLY A 213 15.30 30.83 -1.02
N ALA A 214 16.28 31.36 -1.74
CA ALA A 214 16.81 32.71 -1.48
C ALA A 214 15.82 33.83 -1.86
N GLU A 215 14.91 33.56 -2.79
CA GLU A 215 13.81 34.43 -3.21
C GLU A 215 12.75 34.58 -2.12
N HIS A 216 12.38 33.48 -1.44
CA HIS A 216 11.43 33.50 -0.32
C HIS A 216 11.99 34.30 0.86
N LEU A 217 13.28 34.10 1.16
CA LEU A 217 13.97 34.83 2.22
C LEU A 217 14.21 36.31 1.85
N ALA A 218 14.19 36.66 0.55
CA ALA A 218 14.35 38.03 0.05
C ALA A 218 13.05 38.85 0.01
N ALA A 219 11.90 38.18 0.14
CA ALA A 219 10.58 38.80 0.00
C ALA A 219 10.33 39.91 1.05
N ALA A 220 9.40 40.81 0.74
CA ALA A 220 9.04 41.92 1.62
C ALA A 220 8.36 41.43 2.91
N GLU A 221 7.61 40.34 2.80
CA GLU A 221 6.96 39.63 3.91
C GLU A 221 7.64 38.25 4.09
N PRO A 222 7.75 37.76 5.35
CA PRO A 222 8.29 36.43 5.61
C PRO A 222 7.31 35.35 5.08
N PRO A 223 7.81 34.15 4.74
CA PRO A 223 6.94 33.04 4.38
C PRO A 223 6.13 32.57 5.59
N ASP A 224 4.85 32.29 5.38
CA ASP A 224 3.99 31.66 6.39
C ASP A 224 4.46 30.24 6.69
N ALA A 225 4.50 29.87 7.96
CA ALA A 225 4.90 28.54 8.35
C ALA A 225 3.80 27.51 8.05
N PRO A 226 4.13 26.33 7.51
CA PRO A 226 3.15 25.29 7.20
C PRO A 226 2.53 24.70 8.47
N SER A 227 1.54 23.81 8.31
CA SER A 227 1.13 22.95 9.42
C SER A 227 2.27 21.98 9.76
N PHE A 228 2.67 21.92 11.02
CA PHE A 228 3.71 21.01 11.52
C PHE A 228 3.11 19.87 12.34
N ASP A 229 1.97 19.32 11.90
CA ASP A 229 1.30 18.25 12.63
C ASP A 229 2.31 17.17 13.07
N VAL A 230 2.35 16.91 14.38
CA VAL A 230 3.22 15.88 14.98
C VAL A 230 2.58 14.55 14.63
N ILE A 231 3.07 13.90 13.57
CA ILE A 231 2.67 12.53 13.28
C ILE A 231 3.57 11.64 14.13
N ASP A 232 3.09 11.26 15.32
CA ASP A 232 3.76 10.37 16.29
C ASP A 232 4.05 8.95 15.75
N SER A 233 3.81 8.69 14.46
CA SER A 233 4.09 7.42 13.81
C SER A 233 5.32 7.55 12.90
N PRO A 234 6.32 6.66 13.05
CA PRO A 234 7.56 6.69 12.27
C PRO A 234 7.32 6.49 10.77
N ASP A 235 6.13 6.05 10.34
CA ASP A 235 5.83 5.77 8.94
C ASP A 235 5.19 6.94 8.18
N HIS A 236 5.18 8.14 8.76
CA HIS A 236 4.70 9.36 8.08
C HIS A 236 5.76 10.45 8.00
N LEU A 237 5.65 11.28 6.97
CA LEU A 237 6.48 12.46 6.79
C LEU A 237 6.13 13.52 7.82
N SER A 238 7.13 14.20 8.38
CA SER A 238 6.91 15.45 9.11
C SER A 238 6.27 16.50 8.20
N GLY A 239 5.54 17.46 8.78
CA GLY A 239 4.95 18.56 8.01
C GLY A 239 5.99 19.34 7.18
N ALA A 240 7.22 19.46 7.67
CA ALA A 240 8.33 20.10 6.95
C ALA A 240 8.78 19.29 5.73
N GLU A 241 8.97 17.98 5.87
CA GLU A 241 9.35 17.08 4.77
C GLU A 241 8.26 17.02 3.71
N ALA A 242 7.00 16.88 4.13
CA ALA A 242 5.85 16.84 3.24
C ALA A 242 5.75 18.13 2.41
N HIS A 243 5.88 19.29 3.07
CA HIS A 243 5.84 20.59 2.38
C HIS A 243 7.00 20.74 1.37
N ALA A 244 8.20 20.29 1.72
CA ALA A 244 9.37 20.37 0.83
C ALA A 244 9.19 19.51 -0.44
N VAL A 245 8.68 18.29 -0.29
CA VAL A 245 8.37 17.41 -1.42
C VAL A 245 7.24 18.01 -2.25
N GLU A 246 6.14 18.43 -1.62
CA GLU A 246 4.98 19.02 -2.30
C GLU A 246 5.37 20.21 -3.19
N ARG A 247 6.14 21.15 -2.64
CA ARG A 247 6.66 22.29 -3.40
C ARG A 247 7.45 21.87 -4.63
N MET A 248 8.31 20.87 -4.50
CA MET A 248 9.09 20.37 -5.64
C MET A 248 8.17 19.78 -6.71
N LEU A 249 7.17 18.99 -6.31
CA LEU A 249 6.20 18.42 -7.25
C LEU A 249 5.39 19.53 -7.95
N GLU A 250 4.97 20.57 -7.22
CA GLU A 250 4.26 21.73 -7.75
C GLU A 250 5.10 22.51 -8.77
N GLU A 251 6.36 22.83 -8.45
CA GLU A 251 7.28 23.52 -9.37
C GLU A 251 7.46 22.73 -10.68
N ILE A 252 7.60 21.40 -10.58
CA ILE A 252 7.67 20.51 -11.75
C ILE A 252 6.36 20.55 -12.54
N TYR A 253 5.22 20.42 -11.87
CA TYR A 253 3.90 20.39 -12.51
C TYR A 253 3.55 21.72 -13.21
N GLN A 254 3.82 22.84 -12.55
CA GLN A 254 3.62 24.21 -13.07
C GLN A 254 4.53 24.51 -14.26
N SER A 255 5.72 23.87 -14.33
CA SER A 255 6.59 23.95 -15.51
C SER A 255 6.05 23.18 -16.74
N GLY A 256 4.86 22.59 -16.64
CA GLY A 256 4.24 21.76 -17.69
C GLY A 256 4.80 20.35 -17.77
N ARG A 257 5.75 19.98 -16.90
CA ARG A 257 6.34 18.64 -16.87
C ARG A 257 5.45 17.66 -16.12
N ARG A 258 5.56 16.39 -16.50
CA ARG A 258 4.96 15.24 -15.81
C ARG A 258 6.00 14.19 -15.42
N GLN A 259 7.25 14.38 -15.79
CA GLN A 259 8.35 13.47 -15.44
C GLN A 259 9.31 14.20 -14.50
N LEU A 260 9.80 13.47 -13.50
CA LEU A 260 10.87 13.90 -12.61
C LEU A 260 12.21 13.55 -13.25
N PHE A 261 13.15 14.47 -13.17
CA PHE A 261 14.55 14.20 -13.49
C PHE A 261 15.24 13.49 -12.33
N GLU A 262 16.33 12.79 -12.65
CA GLU A 262 17.06 11.96 -11.68
C GLU A 262 17.53 12.75 -10.44
N HIS A 263 17.97 14.00 -10.60
CA HIS A 263 18.39 14.85 -9.47
C HIS A 263 17.21 15.29 -8.58
N GLU A 264 16.00 15.41 -9.14
CA GLU A 264 14.78 15.70 -8.38
C GLU A 264 14.39 14.47 -7.55
N VAL A 265 14.52 13.27 -8.11
CA VAL A 265 14.33 12.01 -7.36
C VAL A 265 15.36 11.87 -6.25
N TYR A 266 16.63 12.20 -6.49
CA TYR A 266 17.66 12.23 -5.44
C TYR A 266 17.30 13.21 -4.32
N ALA A 267 16.82 14.40 -4.66
CA ALA A 267 16.42 15.38 -3.68
C ALA A 267 15.21 14.90 -2.86
N ILE A 268 14.19 14.29 -3.47
CA ILE A 268 13.04 13.70 -2.76
C ILE A 268 13.50 12.62 -1.79
N VAL A 269 14.30 11.65 -2.25
CA VAL A 269 14.79 10.53 -1.41
C VAL A 269 15.67 11.03 -0.27
N GLN A 270 16.45 12.10 -0.50
CA GLN A 270 17.27 12.74 0.53
C GLN A 270 16.42 13.48 1.58
N LEU A 271 15.38 14.19 1.15
CA LEU A 271 14.49 14.97 2.01
C LEU A 271 13.77 14.08 3.03
N VAL A 272 13.30 12.90 2.60
CA VAL A 272 12.58 11.96 3.47
C VAL A 272 13.51 11.10 4.35
N GLY A 273 14.74 11.56 4.57
CA GLY A 273 15.65 11.05 5.59
C GLY A 273 16.19 9.62 5.39
N ALA A 274 15.92 9.00 4.25
CA ALA A 274 16.15 7.57 4.06
C ALA A 274 17.62 7.24 3.72
N ILE A 275 18.16 7.97 2.73
CA ILE A 275 19.36 7.56 1.99
C ILE A 275 20.10 8.80 1.48
N SER A 276 21.43 8.83 1.66
CA SER A 276 22.27 9.90 1.10
C SER A 276 22.54 9.65 -0.38
N PRO A 277 22.06 10.50 -1.31
CA PRO A 277 22.39 10.36 -2.72
C PRO A 277 23.90 10.62 -2.95
N PRO A 278 24.46 10.11 -4.06
CA PRO A 278 25.82 10.45 -4.46
C PRO A 278 25.95 11.97 -4.63
N GLN A 279 27.15 12.52 -4.41
CA GLN A 279 27.43 13.92 -4.72
C GLN A 279 27.05 14.17 -6.18
N HIS A 280 26.24 15.18 -6.46
CA HIS A 280 25.76 15.44 -7.82
C HIS A 280 25.58 16.93 -8.10
N VAL A 281 25.68 17.31 -9.37
CA VAL A 281 25.41 18.65 -9.87
C VAL A 281 24.72 18.52 -11.23
N PHE A 282 23.54 19.12 -11.35
CA PHE A 282 22.88 19.26 -12.65
C PHE A 282 23.44 20.47 -13.39
N VAL A 283 23.85 20.26 -14.64
CA VAL A 283 24.35 21.31 -15.53
C VAL A 283 23.36 21.47 -16.66
N ASN A 284 22.66 22.61 -16.70
CA ASN A 284 21.75 22.92 -17.80
C ASN A 284 22.56 23.10 -19.10
N THR A 285 21.93 22.86 -20.25
CA THR A 285 22.56 23.04 -21.58
C THR A 285 23.09 24.43 -21.89
N GLU A 286 22.68 25.45 -21.14
CA GLU A 286 23.16 26.83 -21.27
C GLU A 286 24.28 27.19 -20.27
N GLU A 287 24.61 26.28 -19.36
CA GLU A 287 25.54 26.51 -18.26
C GLU A 287 26.86 25.73 -18.45
N MET A 288 27.93 26.24 -17.84
CA MET A 288 29.20 25.52 -17.73
C MET A 288 29.40 25.01 -16.31
N LEU A 289 30.05 23.85 -16.17
CA LEU A 289 30.40 23.33 -14.86
C LEU A 289 31.51 24.20 -14.24
N ALA A 290 31.22 24.84 -13.10
CA ALA A 290 32.23 25.59 -12.35
C ALA A 290 33.35 24.65 -11.85
N PRO A 291 34.64 24.99 -12.04
CA PRO A 291 35.76 24.16 -11.56
C PRO A 291 35.70 23.87 -10.05
N GLU A 292 35.22 24.82 -9.25
CA GLU A 292 35.04 24.67 -7.81
C GLU A 292 33.95 23.64 -7.47
N ALA A 293 32.94 23.49 -8.32
CA ALA A 293 31.90 22.46 -8.14
C ALA A 293 32.47 21.07 -8.40
N LEU A 294 33.31 20.91 -9.43
CA LEU A 294 33.98 19.64 -9.74
C LEU A 294 34.94 19.20 -8.62
N ALA A 295 35.62 20.16 -7.97
CA ALA A 295 36.53 19.87 -6.85
C ALA A 295 35.85 19.22 -5.63
N ARG A 296 34.52 19.35 -5.50
CA ARG A 296 33.73 18.78 -4.39
C ARG A 296 33.45 17.28 -4.56
N PHE A 297 33.64 16.73 -5.76
CA PHE A 297 33.41 15.31 -6.00
C PHE A 297 34.58 14.45 -5.47
N PRO A 298 34.29 13.35 -4.74
CA PRO A 298 35.32 12.44 -4.26
C PRO A 298 35.91 11.58 -5.38
N GLY A 299 37.10 11.03 -5.17
CA GLY A 299 37.78 10.15 -6.13
C GLY A 299 38.34 10.84 -7.38
N GLU A 300 38.81 10.03 -8.33
CA GLU A 300 39.50 10.49 -9.56
C GLU A 300 38.59 10.52 -10.80
N ARG A 301 37.30 10.15 -10.65
CA ARG A 301 36.35 10.02 -11.76
C ARG A 301 34.97 10.55 -11.39
N VAL A 302 34.26 11.01 -12.40
CA VAL A 302 32.84 11.37 -12.34
C VAL A 302 32.04 10.61 -13.40
N VAL A 303 30.74 10.50 -13.19
CA VAL A 303 29.79 9.93 -14.15
C VAL A 303 28.94 11.06 -14.71
N LEU A 304 28.86 11.14 -16.03
CA LEU A 304 28.01 12.08 -16.75
C LEU A 304 26.79 11.33 -17.27
N LYS A 305 25.60 11.81 -16.97
CA LYS A 305 24.34 11.23 -17.43
C LYS A 305 23.52 12.29 -18.13
N LEU A 306 23.10 12.03 -19.36
CA LEU A 306 22.21 12.93 -20.07
C LEU A 306 20.86 13.01 -19.33
N VAL A 307 20.32 14.21 -19.22
CA VAL A 307 18.96 14.45 -18.71
C VAL A 307 18.08 14.87 -19.88
N SER A 308 17.13 14.00 -20.24
CA SER A 308 16.19 14.20 -21.33
C SER A 308 14.92 13.39 -21.06
N PRO A 309 13.71 13.95 -21.26
CA PRO A 309 12.46 13.19 -21.19
C PRO A 309 12.34 12.11 -22.27
N ASP A 310 13.08 12.24 -23.38
CA ASP A 310 13.05 11.29 -24.50
C ASP A 310 14.02 10.10 -24.31
N VAL A 311 14.95 10.21 -23.36
CA VAL A 311 16.02 9.22 -23.15
C VAL A 311 15.81 8.48 -21.83
N VAL A 312 15.02 7.42 -21.90
CA VAL A 312 14.67 6.57 -20.75
C VAL A 312 15.79 5.55 -20.45
N HIS A 313 16.16 4.70 -21.41
CA HIS A 313 17.22 3.70 -21.23
C HIS A 313 18.61 4.26 -21.57
N LYS A 314 19.16 5.11 -20.68
CA LYS A 314 20.39 5.89 -20.89
C LYS A 314 21.59 5.04 -21.34
N SER A 315 21.77 3.85 -20.76
CA SER A 315 22.89 2.96 -21.11
C SER A 315 22.82 2.47 -22.55
N ASP A 316 21.63 2.12 -23.03
CA ASP A 316 21.42 1.49 -24.34
C ASP A 316 21.69 2.46 -25.50
N VAL A 317 21.43 3.75 -25.28
CA VAL A 317 21.67 4.81 -26.26
C VAL A 317 23.00 5.55 -26.07
N GLN A 318 23.88 5.05 -25.18
CA GLN A 318 25.19 5.65 -24.86
C GLN A 318 25.08 7.09 -24.29
N ALA A 319 24.06 7.34 -23.46
CA ALA A 319 23.83 8.60 -22.76
C ALA A 319 24.48 8.66 -21.36
N ILE A 320 25.40 7.73 -21.06
CA ILE A 320 26.21 7.69 -19.83
C ILE A 320 27.69 7.68 -20.22
N ALA A 321 28.49 8.54 -19.60
CA ALA A 321 29.95 8.57 -19.78
C ALA A 321 30.67 8.56 -18.43
N PHE A 322 31.78 7.84 -18.33
CA PHE A 322 32.62 7.83 -17.15
C PHE A 322 33.92 8.56 -17.45
N VAL A 323 34.17 9.68 -16.77
CA VAL A 323 35.22 10.64 -17.16
C VAL A 323 36.19 10.86 -16.00
N PRO A 324 37.51 10.98 -16.26
CA PRO A 324 38.46 11.48 -15.26
C PRO A 324 38.03 12.85 -14.73
N LYS A 325 38.30 13.13 -13.45
CA LYS A 325 37.92 14.38 -12.77
C LYS A 325 38.83 15.55 -13.17
N GLU A 326 38.84 15.87 -14.47
CA GLU A 326 39.58 16.98 -15.08
C GLU A 326 38.60 17.91 -15.78
N ALA A 327 38.58 19.20 -15.42
CA ALA A 327 37.56 20.15 -15.87
C ALA A 327 37.40 20.19 -17.40
N ASP A 328 38.51 20.22 -18.15
CA ASP A 328 38.49 20.27 -19.61
C ASP A 328 37.96 18.97 -20.25
N LEU A 329 38.22 17.80 -19.65
CA LEU A 329 37.69 16.53 -20.16
C LEU A 329 36.19 16.41 -19.86
N VAL A 330 35.79 16.79 -18.64
CA VAL A 330 34.39 16.77 -18.21
C VAL A 330 33.55 17.68 -19.09
N GLN A 331 33.98 18.94 -19.31
CA GLN A 331 33.22 19.87 -20.14
C GLN A 331 33.12 19.40 -21.60
N ARG A 332 34.22 18.92 -22.20
CA ARG A 332 34.19 18.37 -23.57
C ARG A 332 33.22 17.21 -23.71
N GLU A 333 33.14 16.36 -22.71
CA GLU A 333 32.25 15.21 -22.73
C GLU A 333 30.78 15.61 -22.50
N ILE A 334 30.51 16.63 -21.68
CA ILE A 334 29.19 17.26 -21.57
C ILE A 334 28.71 17.75 -22.94
N ASP A 335 29.54 18.54 -23.63
CA ASP A 335 29.20 19.10 -24.94
C ASP A 335 28.95 17.99 -25.98
N ARG A 336 29.78 16.93 -25.96
CA ARG A 336 29.62 15.75 -26.82
C ARG A 336 28.29 15.03 -26.59
N LEU A 337 27.92 14.80 -25.33
CA LEU A 337 26.67 14.13 -24.97
C LEU A 337 25.46 14.94 -25.41
N ILE A 338 25.46 16.26 -25.16
CA ILE A 338 24.37 17.17 -25.55
C ILE A 338 24.24 17.22 -27.08
N GLY A 339 25.35 17.46 -27.79
CA GLY A 339 25.35 17.59 -29.26
C GLY A 339 24.82 16.36 -29.96
N ARG A 340 25.35 15.18 -29.60
CA ARG A 340 24.96 13.89 -30.22
C ARG A 340 23.45 13.62 -30.12
N HIS A 341 22.85 13.87 -28.96
CA HIS A 341 21.45 13.53 -28.74
C HIS A 341 20.49 14.59 -29.29
N ARG A 342 20.89 15.87 -29.31
CA ARG A 342 20.15 16.92 -30.03
C ARG A 342 20.14 16.67 -31.55
N GLU A 343 21.26 16.26 -32.12
CA GLU A 343 21.33 15.87 -33.53
C GLU A 343 20.44 14.66 -33.87
N ALA A 344 20.26 13.75 -32.91
CA ALA A 344 19.33 12.63 -33.01
C ALA A 344 17.86 13.02 -32.76
N GLY A 345 17.57 14.30 -32.47
CA GLY A 345 16.21 14.83 -32.30
C GLY A 345 15.65 14.76 -30.88
N ALA A 346 16.45 14.44 -29.86
CA ALA A 346 16.00 14.38 -28.46
C ALA A 346 15.94 15.77 -27.80
N ASP A 347 14.94 16.01 -26.95
CA ASP A 347 14.86 17.17 -26.06
C ASP A 347 15.88 17.03 -24.92
N VAL A 348 17.07 17.62 -25.09
CA VAL A 348 18.14 17.58 -24.07
C VAL A 348 18.03 18.77 -23.13
N ARG A 349 17.84 18.47 -21.83
CA ARG A 349 17.70 19.45 -20.74
C ARG A 349 19.03 19.78 -20.06
N GLY A 350 19.99 18.86 -20.11
CA GLY A 350 21.30 19.06 -19.52
C GLY A 350 22.05 17.76 -19.31
N VAL A 351 23.10 17.84 -18.50
CA VAL A 351 23.88 16.69 -18.05
C VAL A 351 23.96 16.70 -16.53
N LEU A 352 23.66 15.56 -15.92
CA LEU A 352 23.85 15.33 -14.50
C LEU A 352 25.27 14.79 -14.28
N VAL A 353 26.08 15.54 -13.56
CA VAL A 353 27.42 15.13 -13.10
C VAL A 353 27.25 14.46 -11.75
N VAL A 354 27.64 13.20 -11.63
CA VAL A 354 27.45 12.36 -10.44
C VAL A 354 28.77 11.77 -9.97
N GLU A 355 28.93 11.65 -8.66
CA GLU A 355 30.01 10.88 -8.04
C GLU A 355 30.08 9.46 -8.61
N PHE A 356 31.30 9.01 -8.91
CA PHE A 356 31.53 7.62 -9.26
C PHE A 356 31.50 6.76 -8.00
N VAL A 357 30.45 5.96 -7.85
CA VAL A 357 30.29 5.02 -6.72
C VAL A 357 30.99 3.71 -7.05
N GLU A 358 32.12 3.44 -6.38
CA GLU A 358 32.82 2.16 -6.48
C GLU A 358 31.97 1.01 -5.93
N ARG A 359 31.70 0.01 -6.77
CA ARG A 359 30.96 -1.20 -6.39
C ARG A 359 31.91 -2.20 -5.73
N GLN A 360 31.49 -2.82 -4.63
CA GLN A 360 32.28 -3.86 -3.94
C GLN A 360 32.44 -5.13 -4.79
N ALA A 361 31.43 -5.47 -5.60
CA ALA A 361 31.44 -6.57 -6.56
C ALA A 361 30.48 -6.25 -7.72
N ALA A 362 30.73 -6.84 -8.89
CA ALA A 362 29.83 -6.81 -10.04
C ALA A 362 29.18 -8.19 -10.21
N GLY A 363 27.86 -8.23 -10.39
CA GLY A 363 27.10 -9.48 -10.58
C GLY A 363 25.71 -9.43 -9.94
N LEU A 364 24.97 -10.54 -10.08
CA LEU A 364 23.64 -10.72 -9.50
C LEU A 364 23.66 -10.62 -7.97
N GLY A 365 22.65 -9.99 -7.36
CA GLY A 365 22.53 -9.93 -5.90
C GLY A 365 23.31 -8.79 -5.24
N HIS A 366 23.79 -7.80 -6.00
CA HIS A 366 24.55 -6.66 -5.50
C HIS A 366 23.85 -5.31 -5.68
N GLU A 367 22.63 -5.31 -6.22
CA GLU A 367 21.83 -4.12 -6.50
C GLU A 367 20.39 -4.41 -6.07
N LEU A 368 19.70 -3.38 -5.57
CA LEU A 368 18.29 -3.45 -5.14
C LEU A 368 17.48 -2.43 -5.94
N PHE A 369 16.25 -2.77 -6.30
CA PHE A 369 15.25 -1.82 -6.77
C PHE A 369 14.21 -1.61 -5.67
N VAL A 370 13.80 -0.35 -5.46
CA VAL A 370 12.61 0.01 -4.67
C VAL A 370 11.81 1.06 -5.44
N GLY A 371 10.50 0.88 -5.50
CA GLY A 371 9.61 1.81 -6.16
C GLY A 371 8.21 1.82 -5.58
N ILE A 372 7.50 2.92 -5.82
CA ILE A 372 6.11 3.13 -5.47
C ILE A 372 5.31 3.53 -6.71
N ARG A 373 4.06 3.08 -6.76
CA ARG A 373 3.17 3.36 -7.87
C ARG A 373 1.74 3.52 -7.39
N ALA A 374 1.06 4.56 -7.88
CA ALA A 374 -0.40 4.68 -7.78
C ALA A 374 -1.05 3.73 -8.79
N THR A 375 -1.74 2.72 -8.29
CA THR A 375 -2.52 1.77 -9.09
C THR A 375 -4.01 2.10 -8.99
N ARG A 376 -4.74 1.84 -10.09
CA ARG A 376 -6.18 2.13 -10.16
C ARG A 376 -7.00 1.33 -9.14
N GLU A 377 -6.70 0.04 -8.99
CA GLU A 377 -7.53 -0.90 -8.22
C GLU A 377 -7.14 -0.98 -6.75
N PHE A 378 -5.86 -0.82 -6.45
CA PHE A 378 -5.30 -1.03 -5.10
C PHE A 378 -4.74 0.25 -4.47
N GLY A 379 -4.79 1.39 -5.18
CA GLY A 379 -4.18 2.63 -4.73
C GLY A 379 -2.65 2.53 -4.71
N PRO A 380 -1.97 3.14 -3.72
CA PRO A 380 -0.52 3.19 -3.66
C PRO A 380 0.08 1.81 -3.33
N VAL A 381 1.03 1.36 -4.14
CA VAL A 381 1.72 0.08 -3.98
C VAL A 381 3.22 0.31 -3.89
N ILE A 382 3.87 -0.34 -2.94
CA ILE A 382 5.33 -0.44 -2.84
C ILE A 382 5.81 -1.77 -3.43
N ALA A 383 6.95 -1.73 -4.13
CA ALA A 383 7.63 -2.91 -4.64
C ALA A 383 9.14 -2.83 -4.32
N ALA A 384 9.73 -3.97 -3.96
CA ALA A 384 11.16 -4.09 -3.73
C ALA A 384 11.68 -5.46 -4.21
N GLY A 385 12.86 -5.47 -4.84
CA GLY A 385 13.44 -6.69 -5.41
C GLY A 385 14.88 -6.48 -5.81
N LEU A 386 15.46 -7.49 -6.47
CA LEU A 386 16.78 -7.33 -7.09
C LEU A 386 16.76 -6.12 -8.06
N GLY A 387 17.86 -5.38 -8.15
CA GLY A 387 18.02 -4.22 -9.03
C GLY A 387 18.99 -4.49 -10.18
N GLY A 388 19.06 -3.56 -11.14
CA GLY A 388 20.04 -3.62 -12.23
C GLY A 388 19.56 -4.35 -13.50
N VAL A 389 20.39 -4.29 -14.55
CA VAL A 389 20.01 -4.71 -15.91
C VAL A 389 19.79 -6.21 -16.03
N ASP A 390 20.62 -7.03 -15.38
CA ASP A 390 20.51 -8.49 -15.41
C ASP A 390 19.27 -9.00 -14.66
N THR A 391 18.73 -8.18 -13.75
CA THR A 391 17.59 -8.55 -12.94
C THR A 391 16.28 -8.52 -13.73
N GLU A 392 16.10 -7.58 -14.66
CA GLU A 392 14.89 -7.54 -15.49
C GLU A 392 14.72 -8.86 -16.27
N TYR A 393 15.83 -9.43 -16.74
CA TYR A 393 15.85 -10.74 -17.38
C TYR A 393 15.45 -11.87 -16.41
N LEU A 394 15.98 -11.87 -15.19
CA LEU A 394 15.70 -12.89 -14.18
C LEU A 394 14.28 -12.81 -13.63
N ALA A 395 13.77 -11.61 -13.38
CA ALA A 395 12.38 -11.40 -12.94
C ALA A 395 11.38 -11.96 -13.95
N ARG A 396 11.65 -11.85 -15.26
CA ARG A 396 10.82 -12.45 -16.33
C ARG A 396 10.87 -13.98 -16.37
N ARG A 397 11.87 -14.61 -15.75
CA ARG A 397 12.09 -16.07 -15.77
C ARG A 397 11.72 -16.75 -14.46
N MET A 398 11.69 -16.00 -13.35
CA MET A 398 11.32 -16.50 -12.04
C MET A 398 9.80 -16.56 -11.87
N ARG A 399 9.33 -17.37 -10.92
CA ARG A 399 7.92 -17.36 -10.53
C ARG A 399 7.58 -16.01 -9.89
N PRO A 400 6.37 -15.47 -10.10
CA PRO A 400 5.91 -14.28 -9.38
C PRO A 400 6.04 -14.43 -7.86
N GLY A 401 6.37 -13.34 -7.16
CA GLY A 401 6.57 -13.31 -5.70
C GLY A 401 7.93 -13.80 -5.21
N VAL A 402 8.73 -14.51 -6.03
CA VAL A 402 10.06 -14.99 -5.63
C VAL A 402 11.14 -13.91 -5.73
N ALA A 403 11.03 -13.03 -6.73
CA ALA A 403 12.05 -12.03 -7.05
C ALA A 403 11.74 -10.62 -6.50
N VAL A 404 10.46 -10.32 -6.28
CA VAL A 404 9.97 -8.98 -5.94
C VAL A 404 8.85 -9.12 -4.91
N ALA A 405 9.01 -8.46 -3.77
CA ALA A 405 7.95 -8.24 -2.80
C ALA A 405 7.10 -7.05 -3.25
N LYS A 406 5.77 -7.17 -3.12
CA LYS A 406 4.81 -6.10 -3.42
C LYS A 406 3.79 -6.02 -2.29
N ALA A 407 3.46 -4.81 -1.84
CA ALA A 407 2.43 -4.58 -0.84
C ALA A 407 1.67 -3.28 -1.11
N ILE A 408 0.45 -3.20 -0.60
CA ILE A 408 -0.35 -1.98 -0.61
C ILE A 408 0.21 -1.06 0.45
N ALA A 409 0.75 0.09 0.03
CA ALA A 409 1.46 1.00 0.91
C ALA A 409 0.57 1.60 2.01
N SER A 410 -0.75 1.73 1.76
CA SER A 410 -1.69 2.25 2.77
C SER A 410 -2.03 1.25 3.87
N ASP A 411 -1.79 -0.04 3.65
CA ASP A 411 -2.26 -1.14 4.51
C ASP A 411 -1.06 -2.01 4.98
N THR A 412 0.16 -1.48 4.91
CA THR A 412 1.39 -2.15 5.35
C THR A 412 2.26 -1.18 6.13
N THR A 413 3.01 -1.70 7.11
CA THR A 413 4.12 -0.98 7.74
C THR A 413 5.44 -1.31 7.04
N ALA A 414 6.50 -0.55 7.34
CA ALA A 414 7.83 -0.85 6.84
C ALA A 414 8.38 -2.18 7.41
N GLU A 415 8.03 -2.48 8.65
CA GLU A 415 8.34 -3.74 9.34
C GLU A 415 7.65 -4.93 8.68
N ASP A 416 6.34 -4.85 8.42
CA ASP A 416 5.59 -5.92 7.76
C ASP A 416 6.11 -6.15 6.34
N PHE A 417 6.41 -5.07 5.61
CA PHE A 417 6.96 -5.17 4.27
C PHE A 417 8.38 -5.77 4.27
N LEU A 418 9.19 -5.49 5.29
CA LEU A 418 10.49 -6.12 5.45
C LEU A 418 10.37 -7.62 5.71
N GLU A 419 9.41 -8.08 6.51
CA GLU A 419 9.15 -9.51 6.71
C GLU A 419 8.73 -10.18 5.41
N GLN A 420 7.85 -9.56 4.61
CA GLN A 420 7.52 -10.07 3.27
C GLN A 420 8.74 -10.10 2.34
N PHE A 421 9.59 -9.06 2.40
CA PHE A 421 10.81 -9.00 1.60
C PHE A 421 11.80 -10.10 1.97
N LYS A 422 11.87 -10.51 3.25
CA LYS A 422 12.73 -11.60 3.73
C LYS A 422 12.44 -12.96 3.09
N GLU A 423 11.23 -13.17 2.60
CA GLU A 423 10.82 -14.40 1.91
C GLU A 423 11.32 -14.46 0.46
N THR A 424 11.85 -13.35 -0.07
CA THR A 424 12.31 -13.27 -1.46
C THR A 424 13.75 -13.76 -1.62
N ALA A 425 14.07 -14.29 -2.81
CA ALA A 425 15.45 -14.61 -3.18
C ALA A 425 16.35 -13.36 -3.19
N ALA A 426 15.76 -12.16 -3.36
CA ALA A 426 16.49 -10.90 -3.27
C ALA A 426 17.08 -10.72 -1.87
N TYR A 427 16.29 -10.93 -0.81
CA TYR A 427 16.79 -10.83 0.56
C TYR A 427 17.85 -11.88 0.87
N GLU A 428 17.65 -13.14 0.48
CA GLU A 428 18.64 -14.20 0.73
C GLU A 428 20.03 -13.87 0.16
N LEU A 429 20.08 -13.25 -1.02
CA LEU A 429 21.32 -12.79 -1.65
C LEU A 429 21.92 -11.60 -0.90
N LEU A 430 21.12 -10.57 -0.61
CA LEU A 430 21.56 -9.33 0.06
C LEU A 430 22.01 -9.57 1.51
N ALA A 431 21.36 -10.49 2.21
CA ALA A 431 21.65 -10.89 3.58
C ALA A 431 22.82 -11.88 3.69
N GLY A 432 23.33 -12.39 2.57
CA GLY A 432 24.43 -13.37 2.53
C GLY A 432 24.03 -14.77 3.00
N GLN A 433 22.76 -15.14 2.90
CA GLN A 433 22.25 -16.47 3.22
C GLN A 433 22.52 -17.47 2.08
N ALA A 434 22.62 -16.97 0.84
CA ALA A 434 23.02 -17.75 -0.31
C ALA A 434 24.53 -18.07 -0.27
N ARG A 435 24.90 -19.29 -0.64
CA ARG A 435 26.31 -19.74 -0.69
C ARG A 435 27.15 -18.78 -1.56
N GLY A 436 28.27 -18.30 -1.01
CA GLY A 436 29.20 -17.40 -1.71
C GLY A 436 28.85 -15.92 -1.64
N HIS A 437 27.74 -15.54 -1.00
CA HIS A 437 27.35 -14.15 -0.80
C HIS A 437 27.72 -13.68 0.62
N GLN A 438 28.07 -12.41 0.76
CA GLN A 438 28.27 -11.74 2.05
C GLN A 438 27.13 -10.76 2.27
N ARG A 439 26.82 -10.46 3.54
CA ARG A 439 25.80 -9.46 3.87
C ARG A 439 26.23 -8.07 3.40
N ILE A 440 25.53 -7.51 2.42
CA ILE A 440 25.86 -6.21 1.82
C ILE A 440 24.99 -5.05 2.32
N VAL A 441 23.91 -5.33 3.04
CA VAL A 441 23.03 -4.31 3.64
C VAL A 441 22.51 -4.77 5.01
N SER A 442 22.28 -3.81 5.91
CA SER A 442 21.65 -4.09 7.22
C SER A 442 20.12 -3.99 7.13
N ASP A 443 19.40 -4.73 7.99
CA ASP A 443 17.93 -4.64 8.02
C ASP A 443 17.47 -3.21 8.38
N GLY A 444 18.24 -2.48 9.21
CA GLY A 444 17.93 -1.10 9.56
C GLY A 444 18.05 -0.12 8.39
N GLU A 445 18.91 -0.38 7.40
CA GLU A 445 18.99 0.41 6.15
C GLU A 445 17.80 0.11 5.25
N LEU A 446 17.43 -1.18 5.09
CA LEU A 446 16.24 -1.57 4.33
C LEU A 446 14.97 -0.97 4.93
N LEU A 447 14.82 -1.05 6.25
CA LEU A 447 13.68 -0.50 6.97
C LEU A 447 13.54 1.01 6.77
N ARG A 448 14.66 1.76 6.87
CA ARG A 448 14.66 3.20 6.56
C ARG A 448 14.23 3.49 5.13
N CYS A 449 14.71 2.71 4.16
CA CYS A 449 14.32 2.85 2.76
C CYS A 449 12.82 2.58 2.57
N PHE A 450 12.32 1.45 3.05
CA PHE A 450 10.92 1.05 2.89
C PHE A 450 9.98 2.05 3.55
N ARG A 451 10.30 2.49 4.78
CA ARG A 451 9.58 3.55 5.49
C ARG A 451 9.42 4.79 4.64
N ALA A 452 10.52 5.33 4.11
CA ALA A 452 10.48 6.54 3.29
C ALA A 452 9.62 6.40 2.03
N PHE A 453 9.72 5.27 1.33
CA PHE A 453 8.89 5.02 0.15
C PHE A 453 7.41 4.85 0.53
N ILE A 454 7.09 4.15 1.63
CA ILE A 454 5.72 4.02 2.14
C ILE A 454 5.15 5.39 2.53
N SER A 455 5.92 6.23 3.24
CA SER A 455 5.49 7.58 3.62
C SER A 455 5.23 8.47 2.39
N LEU A 456 6.08 8.38 1.36
CA LEU A 456 5.85 9.07 0.09
C LEU A 456 4.59 8.56 -0.61
N ALA A 457 4.37 7.25 -0.63
CA ALA A 457 3.24 6.64 -1.32
C ALA A 457 1.90 6.97 -0.63
N THR A 458 1.86 6.87 0.70
CA THR A 458 0.65 7.17 1.48
C THR A 458 0.30 8.66 1.48
N ARG A 459 1.28 9.55 1.28
CA ARG A 459 1.03 11.00 1.21
C ARG A 459 0.77 11.50 -0.21
N PHE A 460 1.53 11.05 -1.20
CA PHE A 460 1.55 11.65 -2.54
C PHE A 460 1.04 10.73 -3.67
N CYS A 461 0.78 9.45 -3.42
CA CYS A 461 0.21 8.53 -4.42
C CYS A 461 -1.29 8.27 -4.21
N ILE A 462 -1.98 9.14 -3.48
CA ILE A 462 -3.41 9.06 -3.16
C ILE A 462 -4.14 10.33 -3.62
N ASP A 463 -5.46 10.24 -3.76
CA ASP A 463 -6.29 11.43 -3.98
C ASP A 463 -6.33 12.28 -2.70
N ARG A 464 -5.80 13.50 -2.80
CA ARG A 464 -5.73 14.46 -1.69
C ARG A 464 -6.90 15.43 -1.66
N GLY A 465 -7.84 15.35 -2.61
CA GLY A 465 -8.98 16.25 -2.71
C GLY A 465 -8.65 17.67 -3.20
N GLU A 466 -7.41 17.89 -3.65
CA GLU A 466 -6.91 19.16 -4.16
C GLU A 466 -6.45 19.02 -5.62
N VAL A 467 -6.45 20.13 -6.37
CA VAL A 467 -5.93 20.16 -7.74
C VAL A 467 -4.41 20.35 -7.67
N GLY A 468 -3.69 19.28 -7.37
CA GLY A 468 -2.23 19.27 -7.22
C GLY A 468 -1.59 18.06 -7.89
N PRO A 469 -0.26 18.06 -8.14
CA PRO A 469 0.38 16.91 -8.74
C PRO A 469 0.50 15.76 -7.75
N ASP A 470 -0.12 14.63 -8.06
CA ASP A 470 0.15 13.39 -7.35
C ASP A 470 1.32 12.66 -8.01
N VAL A 471 1.99 11.83 -7.24
CA VAL A 471 3.03 10.92 -7.72
C VAL A 471 2.33 9.69 -8.27
N ALA A 472 2.35 9.52 -9.59
CA ALA A 472 1.87 8.29 -10.20
C ALA A 472 2.88 7.16 -10.02
N GLU A 473 4.17 7.49 -9.99
CA GLU A 473 5.27 6.52 -9.91
C GLU A 473 6.55 7.21 -9.42
N LEU A 474 7.31 6.53 -8.56
CA LEU A 474 8.64 6.93 -8.15
C LEU A 474 9.48 5.66 -7.92
N GLU A 475 10.61 5.55 -8.60
CA GLU A 475 11.46 4.36 -8.61
C GLU A 475 12.94 4.75 -8.49
N VAL A 476 13.69 3.98 -7.71
CA VAL A 476 15.15 3.99 -7.71
C VAL A 476 15.66 2.62 -8.13
N ASN A 477 16.35 2.56 -9.27
CA ASN A 477 16.82 1.31 -9.87
C ASN A 477 18.14 1.49 -10.64
N PRO A 478 19.30 1.10 -10.09
CA PRO A 478 19.48 0.40 -8.81
C PRO A 478 19.85 1.32 -7.64
N PHE A 479 19.55 0.86 -6.43
CA PHE A 479 20.37 1.11 -5.25
C PHE A 479 21.61 0.22 -5.28
N ALA A 480 22.79 0.84 -5.19
CA ALA A 480 24.05 0.16 -4.91
C ALA A 480 24.39 0.23 -3.43
N PHE A 481 25.37 -0.56 -3.00
CA PHE A 481 25.78 -0.62 -1.59
C PHE A 481 27.24 -0.19 -1.42
N ARG A 482 27.47 0.73 -0.49
CA ARG A 482 28.82 1.18 -0.09
C ARG A 482 28.92 1.11 1.43
N ARG A 483 29.76 0.19 1.94
CA ARG A 483 29.92 -0.04 3.39
C ARG A 483 28.59 -0.27 4.12
N GLN A 484 27.73 -1.12 3.53
CA GLN A 484 26.37 -1.40 4.01
C GLN A 484 25.35 -0.26 3.93
N ALA A 485 25.73 0.93 3.47
CA ALA A 485 24.79 2.01 3.17
C ALA A 485 24.25 1.89 1.75
N MET A 486 22.97 2.17 1.58
CA MET A 486 22.33 2.25 0.26
C MET A 486 22.73 3.54 -0.44
N VAL A 487 22.93 3.50 -1.76
CA VAL A 487 23.26 4.67 -2.60
C VAL A 487 22.45 4.58 -3.90
N PRO A 488 21.53 5.52 -4.18
CA PRO A 488 20.74 5.50 -5.41
C PRO A 488 21.65 5.80 -6.61
N LEU A 489 21.63 4.95 -7.64
CA LEU A 489 22.41 5.13 -8.87
C LEU A 489 21.57 5.58 -10.07
N ASP A 490 20.26 5.39 -10.06
CA ASP A 490 19.33 5.98 -11.04
C ASP A 490 17.99 6.18 -10.35
N GLY A 491 17.31 7.26 -10.70
CA GLY A 491 16.03 7.65 -10.13
C GLY A 491 15.10 8.10 -11.23
N ARG A 492 13.85 7.64 -11.15
CA ARG A 492 12.78 7.99 -12.10
C ARG A 492 11.51 8.31 -11.33
N GLY A 493 10.74 9.25 -11.84
CA GLY A 493 9.43 9.55 -11.29
C GLY A 493 8.51 10.15 -12.32
N ARG A 494 7.21 10.00 -12.08
CA ARG A 494 6.15 10.53 -12.93
C ARG A 494 5.01 11.05 -12.08
N LEU A 495 4.56 12.25 -12.42
CA LEU A 495 3.37 12.86 -11.89
C LEU A 495 2.14 12.36 -12.64
N GLY A 496 1.03 12.21 -11.94
CA GLY A 496 -0.27 11.91 -12.53
C GLY A 496 -1.37 12.30 -11.56
N THR A 497 -2.61 12.08 -11.96
CA THR A 497 -3.76 12.23 -11.07
C THR A 497 -3.98 10.91 -10.36
N ALA A 498 -4.06 10.93 -9.03
CA ALA A 498 -4.43 9.75 -8.28
C ALA A 498 -5.85 9.30 -8.64
N THR A 499 -6.13 8.03 -8.38
CA THR A 499 -7.48 7.50 -8.61
C THR A 499 -8.42 8.06 -7.54
N VAL A 500 -9.47 8.74 -7.99
CA VAL A 500 -10.47 9.38 -7.13
C VAL A 500 -11.33 8.31 -6.47
N ALA A 501 -11.59 8.47 -5.18
CA ALA A 501 -12.48 7.57 -4.47
C ALA A 501 -13.92 7.68 -5.02
N PRO A 502 -14.57 6.56 -5.39
CA PRO A 502 -15.95 6.60 -5.85
C PRO A 502 -16.88 7.08 -4.73
N ALA A 503 -18.00 7.69 -5.12
CA ALA A 503 -19.03 8.09 -4.16
C ALA A 503 -19.54 6.89 -3.36
N ALA A 504 -19.77 7.09 -2.07
CA ALA A 504 -20.29 6.05 -1.19
C ALA A 504 -21.65 5.53 -1.70
N ARG A 505 -21.86 4.23 -1.54
CA ARG A 505 -23.11 3.54 -1.90
C ARG A 505 -23.85 3.15 -0.63
N PRO A 506 -25.20 3.16 -0.62
CA PRO A 506 -25.98 2.68 0.53
C PRO A 506 -25.98 1.15 0.56
N ILE A 507 -24.85 0.55 0.96
CA ILE A 507 -24.62 -0.91 0.93
C ILE A 507 -25.62 -1.70 1.78
N GLU A 508 -26.27 -1.05 2.75
CA GLU A 508 -27.35 -1.63 3.55
C GLU A 508 -28.54 -2.06 2.67
N ARG A 509 -28.71 -1.42 1.49
CA ARG A 509 -29.72 -1.79 0.50
C ARG A 509 -29.48 -3.15 -0.15
N VAL A 510 -28.29 -3.73 -0.01
CA VAL A 510 -28.01 -5.11 -0.44
C VAL A 510 -28.90 -6.10 0.31
N ARG A 511 -29.40 -5.76 1.51
CA ARG A 511 -30.40 -6.59 2.18
C ARG A 511 -31.68 -6.76 1.35
N GLN A 512 -32.19 -5.68 0.75
CA GLN A 512 -33.36 -5.74 -0.14
C GLN A 512 -33.06 -6.51 -1.44
N LEU A 513 -31.81 -6.50 -1.89
CA LEU A 513 -31.38 -7.36 -3.00
C LEU A 513 -31.43 -8.84 -2.58
N LEU A 514 -30.95 -9.21 -1.40
CA LEU A 514 -30.81 -10.60 -0.97
C LEU A 514 -32.09 -11.21 -0.39
N GLU A 515 -32.93 -10.40 0.27
CA GLU A 515 -34.16 -10.84 0.95
C GLU A 515 -35.33 -9.88 0.65
N PRO A 516 -35.77 -9.75 -0.61
CA PRO A 516 -36.85 -8.85 -0.99
C PRO A 516 -38.22 -9.37 -0.53
N GLU A 517 -39.08 -8.50 0.00
CA GLU A 517 -40.49 -8.83 0.25
C GLU A 517 -41.31 -8.62 -1.03
N HIS A 518 -41.10 -7.51 -1.73
CA HIS A 518 -41.79 -7.16 -2.99
C HIS A 518 -40.82 -7.10 -4.18
N ILE A 519 -41.14 -7.86 -5.24
CA ILE A 519 -40.33 -7.96 -6.45
C ILE A 519 -41.10 -7.44 -7.67
N ALA A 520 -40.53 -6.45 -8.35
CA ALA A 520 -41.04 -5.94 -9.62
C ALA A 520 -40.20 -6.48 -10.79
N LEU A 521 -40.83 -6.76 -11.94
CA LEU A 521 -40.15 -7.23 -13.15
C LEU A 521 -40.45 -6.33 -14.35
N VAL A 522 -39.41 -5.87 -15.04
CA VAL A 522 -39.50 -5.15 -16.32
C VAL A 522 -38.90 -6.00 -17.43
N GLY A 523 -39.57 -6.10 -18.57
CA GLY A 523 -39.09 -6.86 -19.73
C GLY A 523 -39.66 -8.28 -19.86
N VAL A 524 -40.72 -8.61 -19.11
CA VAL A 524 -41.45 -9.88 -19.28
C VAL A 524 -42.25 -9.85 -20.58
N SER A 525 -41.95 -10.75 -21.50
CA SER A 525 -42.63 -10.86 -22.80
C SER A 525 -43.72 -11.95 -22.79
N SER A 526 -44.52 -12.02 -23.86
CA SER A 526 -45.47 -13.12 -24.07
C SER A 526 -44.79 -14.42 -24.48
N ASP A 527 -43.54 -14.36 -24.95
CA ASP A 527 -42.74 -15.53 -25.31
C ASP A 527 -42.33 -16.29 -24.05
N ALA A 528 -42.69 -17.57 -24.01
CA ALA A 528 -42.43 -18.50 -22.92
C ALA A 528 -40.93 -18.69 -22.63
N ASP A 529 -40.09 -18.53 -23.66
CA ASP A 529 -38.64 -18.77 -23.59
C ASP A 529 -37.84 -17.49 -23.35
N SER A 530 -38.50 -16.33 -23.27
CA SER A 530 -37.83 -15.08 -22.95
C SER A 530 -37.28 -15.08 -21.52
N PHE A 531 -36.12 -14.45 -21.29
CA PHE A 531 -35.46 -14.44 -19.97
C PHE A 531 -36.37 -13.93 -18.86
N GLY A 532 -37.10 -12.82 -19.07
CA GLY A 532 -38.04 -12.30 -18.08
C GLY A 532 -39.17 -13.28 -17.73
N ARG A 533 -39.61 -14.10 -18.69
CA ARG A 533 -40.64 -15.13 -18.47
C ARG A 533 -40.10 -16.33 -17.70
N ILE A 534 -38.87 -16.75 -18.00
CA ILE A 534 -38.16 -17.80 -17.25
C ILE A 534 -37.94 -17.37 -15.81
N ILE A 535 -37.47 -16.14 -15.58
CA ILE A 535 -37.27 -15.58 -14.23
C ILE A 535 -38.58 -15.56 -13.45
N LEU A 536 -39.66 -15.04 -14.03
CA LEU A 536 -40.97 -15.02 -13.37
C LEU A 536 -41.41 -16.42 -12.92
N ARG A 537 -41.22 -17.44 -13.76
CA ARG A 537 -41.56 -18.83 -13.43
C ARG A 537 -40.65 -19.42 -12.36
N ASN A 538 -39.35 -19.10 -12.38
CA ASN A 538 -38.41 -19.53 -11.35
C ASN A 538 -38.74 -18.90 -9.98
N LEU A 539 -39.16 -17.63 -9.95
CA LEU A 539 -39.64 -16.97 -8.73
C LEU A 539 -40.87 -17.69 -8.15
N LEU A 540 -41.89 -17.95 -8.99
CA LEU A 540 -43.10 -18.67 -8.57
C LEU A 540 -42.78 -20.09 -8.10
N ALA A 541 -41.93 -20.82 -8.84
CA ALA A 541 -41.54 -22.17 -8.48
C ALA A 541 -40.60 -22.23 -7.25
N GLY A 542 -39.91 -21.13 -6.95
CA GLY A 542 -39.14 -20.94 -5.72
C GLY A 542 -39.99 -20.65 -4.48
N GLY A 543 -41.31 -20.47 -4.64
CA GLY A 543 -42.26 -20.25 -3.55
C GLY A 543 -42.69 -18.79 -3.35
N ALA A 544 -42.30 -17.87 -4.23
CA ALA A 544 -42.81 -16.50 -4.18
C ALA A 544 -44.31 -16.47 -4.51
N SER A 545 -45.12 -15.84 -3.65
CA SER A 545 -46.55 -15.73 -3.90
C SER A 545 -46.84 -14.68 -4.98
N PRO A 546 -47.88 -14.85 -5.81
CA PRO A 546 -48.21 -13.88 -6.87
C PRO A 546 -48.44 -12.45 -6.36
N GLU A 547 -48.86 -12.27 -5.09
CA GLU A 547 -49.09 -10.96 -4.46
C GLU A 547 -47.79 -10.22 -4.15
N ARG A 548 -46.67 -10.94 -3.99
CA ARG A 548 -45.33 -10.37 -3.81
C ARG A 548 -44.70 -9.92 -5.12
N LEU A 549 -45.28 -10.32 -6.26
CA LEU A 549 -44.73 -10.07 -7.58
C LEU A 549 -45.56 -9.02 -8.32
N THR A 550 -44.90 -8.16 -9.10
CA THR A 550 -45.58 -7.24 -10.02
C THR A 550 -44.82 -7.12 -11.32
N VAL A 551 -45.50 -7.26 -12.45
CA VAL A 551 -44.90 -7.11 -13.78
C VAL A 551 -45.18 -5.71 -14.32
N VAL A 552 -44.13 -4.96 -14.65
CA VAL A 552 -44.26 -3.64 -15.28
C VAL A 552 -44.34 -3.84 -16.80
N LYS A 553 -45.56 -3.79 -17.33
CA LYS A 553 -45.85 -4.02 -18.74
C LYS A 553 -47.10 -3.24 -19.16
N PRO A 554 -46.96 -2.15 -19.94
CA PRO A 554 -48.10 -1.41 -20.49
C PRO A 554 -49.03 -2.32 -21.32
N GLY A 555 -50.34 -2.17 -21.14
CA GLY A 555 -51.35 -2.84 -21.97
C GLY A 555 -51.67 -4.29 -21.60
N ALA A 556 -51.06 -4.85 -20.55
CA ALA A 556 -51.43 -6.16 -19.99
C ALA A 556 -52.01 -5.99 -18.58
N SER A 557 -52.95 -6.85 -18.19
CA SER A 557 -53.50 -6.89 -16.83
C SER A 557 -52.82 -7.94 -15.95
N GLU A 558 -52.39 -9.06 -16.53
CA GLU A 558 -51.82 -10.20 -15.80
C GLU A 558 -50.93 -11.06 -16.72
N VAL A 559 -49.91 -11.70 -16.14
CA VAL A 559 -48.91 -12.54 -16.81
C VAL A 559 -48.50 -13.69 -15.86
N ASP A 560 -48.78 -14.97 -16.22
CA ASP A 560 -48.63 -16.17 -15.33
C ASP A 560 -49.21 -15.99 -13.91
N GLY A 561 -50.44 -15.49 -13.76
CA GLY A 561 -51.03 -15.31 -12.42
C GLY A 561 -50.62 -14.02 -11.72
N VAL A 562 -49.67 -13.27 -12.27
CA VAL A 562 -49.07 -12.09 -11.62
C VAL A 562 -49.60 -10.78 -12.23
N ARG A 563 -49.98 -9.84 -11.37
CA ARG A 563 -50.53 -8.53 -11.77
C ARG A 563 -49.56 -7.73 -12.62
N CYS A 564 -50.08 -7.05 -13.65
CA CYS A 564 -49.34 -6.07 -14.44
C CYS A 564 -49.70 -4.62 -14.10
N VAL A 565 -48.70 -3.73 -14.13
CA VAL A 565 -48.84 -2.27 -14.02
C VAL A 565 -48.14 -1.56 -15.19
N PRO A 566 -48.57 -0.35 -15.59
CA PRO A 566 -48.00 0.31 -16.77
C PRO A 566 -46.63 0.96 -16.54
N SER A 567 -46.26 1.30 -15.31
CA SER A 567 -45.00 2.00 -14.98
C SER A 567 -44.55 1.71 -13.54
N LEU A 568 -43.31 2.10 -13.20
CA LEU A 568 -42.79 1.99 -11.83
C LEU A 568 -43.58 2.87 -10.85
N ASP A 569 -44.05 4.04 -11.27
CA ASP A 569 -44.90 4.91 -10.43
C ASP A 569 -46.26 4.27 -10.10
N ALA A 570 -46.75 3.38 -10.95
CA ALA A 570 -48.00 2.66 -10.73
C ALA A 570 -47.84 1.41 -9.84
N LEU A 571 -46.63 1.14 -9.31
CA LEU A 571 -46.42 0.05 -8.37
C LEU A 571 -47.32 0.22 -7.12
N PRO A 572 -48.02 -0.84 -6.69
CA PRO A 572 -48.96 -0.79 -5.56
C PRO A 572 -48.25 -0.61 -4.22
N ALA A 573 -46.99 -1.06 -4.13
CA ALA A 573 -46.08 -0.86 -3.02
C ALA A 573 -44.67 -0.59 -3.58
N PRO A 574 -43.77 0.05 -2.82
CA PRO A 574 -42.35 0.10 -3.18
C PRO A 574 -41.81 -1.31 -3.45
N ALA A 575 -40.96 -1.44 -4.47
CA ALA A 575 -40.26 -2.67 -4.77
C ALA A 575 -38.93 -2.70 -4.02
N ASP A 576 -38.72 -3.75 -3.22
CA ASP A 576 -37.42 -4.04 -2.64
C ASP A 576 -36.42 -4.40 -3.74
N LEU A 577 -36.89 -5.17 -4.73
CA LEU A 577 -36.10 -5.63 -5.86
C LEU A 577 -36.82 -5.36 -7.20
N LEU A 578 -36.14 -4.67 -8.10
CA LEU A 578 -36.52 -4.55 -9.51
C LEU A 578 -35.64 -5.45 -10.39
N VAL A 579 -36.22 -6.39 -11.11
CA VAL A 579 -35.50 -7.22 -12.09
C VAL A 579 -35.74 -6.71 -13.50
N VAL A 580 -34.68 -6.33 -14.21
CA VAL A 580 -34.75 -5.71 -15.54
C VAL A 580 -34.14 -6.63 -16.60
N THR A 581 -34.99 -7.14 -17.50
CA THR A 581 -34.58 -7.94 -18.67
C THR A 581 -34.86 -7.23 -20.00
N ALA A 582 -35.10 -5.92 -19.97
CA ALA A 582 -35.33 -5.11 -21.16
C ALA A 582 -34.04 -4.90 -21.97
N SER A 583 -34.13 -4.62 -23.27
CA SER A 583 -32.94 -4.47 -24.13
C SER A 583 -31.98 -3.37 -23.63
N ALA A 584 -30.68 -3.51 -23.97
CA ALA A 584 -29.63 -2.55 -23.60
C ALA A 584 -30.02 -1.09 -23.89
N ARG A 585 -30.69 -0.82 -25.02
CA ARG A 585 -31.14 0.52 -25.41
C ARG A 585 -32.18 1.13 -24.47
N ALA A 586 -33.00 0.32 -23.82
CA ALA A 586 -34.03 0.78 -22.90
C ALA A 586 -33.49 0.96 -21.46
N LEU A 587 -32.30 0.42 -21.17
CA LEU A 587 -31.75 0.36 -19.82
C LEU A 587 -31.54 1.76 -19.19
N PRO A 588 -30.96 2.77 -19.87
CA PRO A 588 -30.78 4.10 -19.27
C PRO A 588 -32.09 4.71 -18.78
N GLY A 589 -33.16 4.63 -19.59
CA GLY A 589 -34.47 5.16 -19.23
C GLY A 589 -35.07 4.43 -18.02
N ILE A 590 -34.96 3.10 -17.96
CA ILE A 590 -35.48 2.31 -16.83
C ILE A 590 -34.71 2.61 -15.54
N VAL A 591 -33.38 2.76 -15.61
CA VAL A 591 -32.56 3.15 -14.46
C VAL A 591 -32.96 4.54 -13.98
N GLN A 592 -33.14 5.50 -14.90
CA GLN A 592 -33.63 6.83 -14.56
C GLN A 592 -35.02 6.80 -13.91
N ASP A 593 -35.96 6.00 -14.42
CA ASP A 593 -37.29 5.85 -13.84
C ASP A 593 -37.24 5.21 -12.44
N ALA A 594 -36.35 4.24 -12.23
CA ALA A 594 -36.13 3.63 -10.91
C ALA A 594 -35.61 4.64 -9.89
N VAL A 595 -34.70 5.52 -10.31
CA VAL A 595 -34.14 6.58 -9.46
C VAL A 595 -35.18 7.67 -9.17
N THR A 596 -35.91 8.13 -10.19
CA THR A 596 -36.87 9.25 -10.05
C THR A 596 -38.14 8.86 -9.31
N SER A 597 -38.65 7.64 -9.50
CA SER A 597 -39.86 7.17 -8.80
C SER A 597 -39.67 7.11 -7.27
N GLY A 598 -38.44 6.89 -6.80
CA GLY A 598 -38.14 6.68 -5.38
C GLY A 598 -38.79 5.43 -4.78
N LYS A 599 -39.34 4.54 -5.61
CA LYS A 599 -40.06 3.33 -5.19
C LYS A 599 -39.21 2.06 -5.27
N VAL A 600 -37.96 2.15 -5.70
CA VAL A 600 -37.07 1.00 -5.91
C VAL A 600 -35.92 1.09 -4.91
N ALA A 601 -35.70 0.02 -4.13
CA ALA A 601 -34.59 -0.06 -3.18
C ALA A 601 -33.33 -0.70 -3.80
N SER A 602 -33.51 -1.75 -4.61
CA SER A 602 -32.43 -2.42 -5.34
C SER A 602 -32.89 -2.88 -6.72
N ALA A 603 -31.96 -3.08 -7.65
CA ALA A 603 -32.26 -3.56 -8.98
C ALA A 603 -31.20 -4.53 -9.54
N ILE A 604 -31.65 -5.56 -10.25
CA ILE A 604 -30.81 -6.47 -11.04
C ILE A 604 -30.98 -6.13 -12.52
N LEU A 605 -29.88 -5.73 -13.15
CA LEU A 605 -29.78 -5.39 -14.56
C LEU A 605 -29.25 -6.62 -15.32
N VAL A 606 -30.15 -7.41 -15.89
CA VAL A 606 -29.80 -8.70 -16.52
C VAL A 606 -29.12 -8.51 -17.88
N SER A 607 -29.51 -7.47 -18.60
CA SER A 607 -29.15 -7.29 -20.01
C SER A 607 -27.67 -6.96 -20.19
N GLY A 608 -27.00 -7.68 -21.09
CA GLY A 608 -25.67 -7.32 -21.60
C GLY A 608 -25.73 -6.42 -22.84
N GLY A 609 -24.58 -6.05 -23.38
CA GLY A 609 -24.45 -5.12 -24.51
C GLY A 609 -24.43 -3.65 -24.08
N VAL A 610 -23.95 -3.41 -22.85
CA VAL A 610 -23.83 -2.11 -22.21
C VAL A 610 -22.37 -1.95 -21.76
N GLY A 611 -21.51 -1.48 -22.66
CA GLY A 611 -20.08 -1.23 -22.44
C GLY A 611 -19.13 -2.33 -22.94
N GLU A 612 -19.59 -3.57 -23.12
CA GLU A 612 -18.70 -4.70 -23.48
C GLU A 612 -18.48 -4.83 -25.00
N LEU A 613 -19.38 -4.24 -25.80
CA LEU A 613 -19.33 -4.29 -27.27
C LEU A 613 -18.97 -2.92 -27.84
N ALA A 614 -18.17 -2.92 -28.90
CA ALA A 614 -17.90 -1.69 -29.66
C ALA A 614 -19.21 -1.03 -30.13
N GLY A 615 -19.36 0.27 -29.88
CA GLY A 615 -20.58 1.02 -30.21
C GLY A 615 -21.64 1.06 -29.09
N SER A 616 -21.35 0.52 -27.91
CA SER A 616 -22.24 0.59 -26.72
C SER A 616 -21.83 1.65 -25.69
N GLU A 617 -20.83 2.48 -26.01
CA GLU A 617 -20.22 3.47 -25.10
C GLU A 617 -21.25 4.51 -24.63
N ALA A 618 -22.05 5.06 -25.56
CA ALA A 618 -23.08 6.05 -25.23
C ALA A 618 -24.18 5.49 -24.30
N VAL A 619 -24.52 4.20 -24.44
CA VAL A 619 -25.49 3.55 -23.54
C VAL A 619 -24.84 3.35 -22.17
N SER A 620 -23.58 2.93 -22.13
CA SER A 620 -22.82 2.78 -20.89
C SER A 620 -22.71 4.09 -20.10
N GLU A 621 -22.35 5.19 -20.78
CA GLU A 621 -22.25 6.52 -20.18
C GLU A 621 -23.59 6.98 -19.59
N ALA A 622 -24.68 6.81 -20.34
CA ALA A 622 -26.02 7.21 -19.89
C ALA A 622 -26.49 6.40 -18.66
N VAL A 623 -26.14 5.11 -18.56
CA VAL A 623 -26.45 4.31 -17.37
C VAL A 623 -25.62 4.79 -16.17
N HIS A 624 -24.31 5.05 -16.35
CA HIS A 624 -23.47 5.58 -15.27
C HIS A 624 -23.97 6.94 -14.78
N GLU A 625 -24.40 7.83 -15.67
CA GLU A 625 -24.96 9.13 -15.29
C GLU A 625 -26.24 8.99 -14.44
N ALA A 626 -27.14 8.09 -14.83
CA ALA A 626 -28.36 7.81 -14.07
C ALA A 626 -28.06 7.20 -12.69
N ILE A 627 -27.06 6.31 -12.59
CA ILE A 627 -26.60 5.76 -11.30
C ILE A 627 -25.95 6.85 -10.44
N ALA A 628 -25.14 7.72 -11.03
CA ALA A 628 -24.50 8.83 -10.32
C ALA A 628 -25.53 9.80 -9.71
N GLU A 629 -26.65 10.04 -10.38
CA GLU A 629 -27.80 10.77 -9.80
C GLU A 629 -28.35 10.06 -8.56
N ALA A 630 -28.49 8.73 -8.59
CA ALA A 630 -28.93 7.96 -7.42
C ALA A 630 -28.01 8.16 -6.21
N ARG A 631 -26.69 8.36 -6.42
CA ARG A 631 -25.69 8.59 -5.37
C ARG A 631 -25.76 9.98 -4.74
N ARG A 632 -26.47 10.95 -5.35
CA ARG A 632 -26.72 12.26 -4.73
C ARG A 632 -27.70 12.20 -3.56
N ARG A 633 -28.39 11.07 -3.38
CA ARG A 633 -29.35 10.83 -2.29
C ARG A 633 -28.85 9.70 -1.37
N PRO A 634 -28.88 9.87 -0.05
CA PRO A 634 -28.47 8.82 0.89
C PRO A 634 -29.32 7.54 0.79
N ASP A 635 -30.57 7.67 0.34
CA ASP A 635 -31.55 6.59 0.28
C ASP A 635 -31.74 5.99 -1.13
N GLY A 636 -30.89 6.37 -2.10
CA GLY A 636 -31.01 5.95 -3.49
C GLY A 636 -30.88 4.43 -3.71
N PRO A 637 -31.39 3.91 -4.84
CA PRO A 637 -31.28 2.49 -5.16
C PRO A 637 -29.84 2.04 -5.39
N VAL A 638 -29.61 0.74 -5.17
CA VAL A 638 -28.39 0.03 -5.59
C VAL A 638 -28.65 -0.89 -6.79
N PHE A 639 -27.66 -1.05 -7.66
CA PHE A 639 -27.78 -1.77 -8.92
C PHE A 639 -26.74 -2.90 -9.00
N LEU A 640 -27.20 -4.11 -9.28
CA LEU A 640 -26.39 -5.28 -9.63
C LEU A 640 -26.40 -5.45 -11.15
N GLY A 641 -25.23 -5.56 -11.78
CA GLY A 641 -25.11 -5.64 -13.25
C GLY A 641 -24.49 -4.38 -13.87
N PRO A 642 -24.78 -4.09 -15.17
CA PRO A 642 -25.52 -4.90 -16.13
C PRO A 642 -24.84 -6.23 -16.47
N ASN A 643 -25.40 -7.00 -17.41
CA ASN A 643 -24.89 -8.32 -17.82
C ASN A 643 -24.79 -9.31 -16.65
N SER A 644 -25.79 -9.30 -15.77
CA SER A 644 -25.86 -10.16 -14.60
C SER A 644 -26.77 -11.37 -14.84
N LEU A 645 -26.33 -12.57 -14.43
CA LEU A 645 -27.23 -13.73 -14.34
C LEU A 645 -28.28 -13.55 -13.22
N GLY A 646 -28.02 -12.63 -12.28
CA GLY A 646 -28.87 -12.30 -11.15
C GLY A 646 -28.43 -12.97 -9.85
N VAL A 647 -29.40 -13.26 -8.98
CA VAL A 647 -29.19 -13.78 -7.64
C VAL A 647 -30.07 -15.01 -7.40
N VAL A 648 -29.51 -15.98 -6.69
CA VAL A 648 -30.27 -17.03 -6.00
C VAL A 648 -30.06 -16.84 -4.50
N SER A 649 -31.15 -16.59 -3.77
CA SER A 649 -31.12 -16.43 -2.32
C SER A 649 -32.09 -17.41 -1.69
N ARG A 650 -31.54 -18.42 -1.02
CA ARG A 650 -32.30 -19.39 -0.22
C ARG A 650 -32.96 -18.74 1.01
N PRO A 651 -32.30 -17.86 1.80
CA PRO A 651 -32.98 -17.14 2.87
C PRO A 651 -34.05 -16.17 2.35
N GLY A 652 -33.82 -15.52 1.20
CA GLY A 652 -34.80 -14.64 0.55
C GLY A 652 -35.94 -15.38 -0.17
N GLY A 653 -35.81 -16.69 -0.37
CA GLY A 653 -36.81 -17.54 -1.03
C GLY A 653 -37.03 -17.21 -2.51
N TYR A 654 -35.99 -16.81 -3.24
CA TYR A 654 -36.15 -16.41 -4.65
C TYR A 654 -34.94 -16.77 -5.54
N ASP A 655 -35.20 -16.82 -6.84
CA ASP A 655 -34.25 -17.24 -7.89
C ASP A 655 -34.49 -16.45 -9.17
N THR A 656 -33.57 -15.54 -9.51
CA THR A 656 -33.63 -14.75 -10.75
C THR A 656 -32.74 -15.28 -11.85
N PHE A 657 -32.16 -16.48 -11.72
CA PHE A 657 -31.39 -17.02 -12.84
C PHE A 657 -32.35 -17.37 -13.96
N PHE A 658 -32.07 -16.91 -15.17
CA PHE A 658 -32.83 -17.27 -16.38
C PHE A 658 -32.48 -18.68 -16.89
N ILE A 659 -32.28 -19.63 -15.97
CA ILE A 659 -32.00 -21.05 -16.25
C ILE A 659 -33.22 -21.89 -15.84
N PRO A 660 -33.85 -22.63 -16.75
CA PRO A 660 -34.98 -23.50 -16.42
C PRO A 660 -34.61 -24.59 -15.40
N GLN A 661 -35.52 -24.92 -14.48
CA GLN A 661 -35.28 -25.92 -13.42
C GLN A 661 -34.81 -27.30 -13.95
N HIS A 662 -35.32 -27.74 -15.10
CA HIS A 662 -34.92 -29.02 -15.69
C HIS A 662 -33.48 -29.05 -16.26
N LYS A 663 -32.81 -27.90 -16.34
CA LYS A 663 -31.41 -27.78 -16.81
C LYS A 663 -30.41 -27.69 -15.66
N LEU A 664 -30.85 -27.26 -14.48
CA LEU A 664 -30.02 -27.13 -13.29
C LEU A 664 -30.91 -27.38 -12.07
N ASP A 665 -30.73 -28.54 -11.44
CA ASP A 665 -31.43 -28.85 -10.18
C ASP A 665 -30.85 -27.99 -9.06
N LYS A 666 -31.67 -27.07 -8.54
CA LYS A 666 -31.33 -26.17 -7.44
C LYS A 666 -31.75 -26.74 -6.07
N ARG A 667 -32.12 -28.02 -6.05
CA ARG A 667 -32.41 -28.83 -4.86
C ARG A 667 -33.38 -28.13 -3.91
N ALA A 668 -34.53 -27.75 -4.44
CA ALA A 668 -35.62 -27.16 -3.67
C ALA A 668 -36.00 -28.11 -2.51
N GLY A 669 -36.10 -27.58 -1.29
CA GLY A 669 -36.44 -28.36 -0.09
C GLY A 669 -35.25 -28.96 0.68
N VAL A 670 -34.02 -28.90 0.16
CA VAL A 670 -32.81 -29.22 0.94
C VAL A 670 -32.35 -27.96 1.69
N PRO A 671 -32.01 -28.03 2.98
CA PRO A 671 -31.43 -26.91 3.71
C PRO A 671 -30.13 -26.44 3.04
N PRO A 672 -29.95 -25.12 2.83
CA PRO A 672 -28.70 -24.61 2.28
C PRO A 672 -27.54 -24.82 3.25
N ARG A 673 -26.33 -24.88 2.70
CA ARG A 673 -25.08 -24.81 3.47
C ARG A 673 -24.69 -23.35 3.70
N PRO A 674 -23.91 -23.04 4.74
CA PRO A 674 -23.47 -21.68 5.07
C PRO A 674 -22.39 -21.18 4.11
N VAL A 675 -22.69 -21.20 2.82
CA VAL A 675 -21.79 -20.83 1.72
C VAL A 675 -22.43 -19.75 0.88
N ALA A 676 -21.64 -18.75 0.52
CA ALA A 676 -21.98 -17.81 -0.54
C ALA A 676 -21.04 -17.97 -1.74
N ILE A 677 -21.55 -17.73 -2.95
CA ILE A 677 -20.72 -17.59 -4.16
C ILE A 677 -20.97 -16.22 -4.76
N ILE A 678 -19.89 -15.48 -5.01
CA ILE A 678 -19.89 -14.17 -5.66
C ILE A 678 -19.02 -14.27 -6.91
N SER A 679 -19.55 -13.95 -8.09
CA SER A 679 -18.81 -14.09 -9.34
C SER A 679 -19.20 -13.03 -10.36
N GLN A 680 -18.22 -12.45 -11.04
CA GLN A 680 -18.49 -11.63 -12.23
C GLN A 680 -19.03 -12.48 -13.40
N SER A 681 -18.65 -13.77 -13.49
CA SER A 681 -19.12 -14.67 -14.54
C SER A 681 -20.31 -15.53 -14.09
N GLY A 682 -21.47 -15.34 -14.71
CA GLY A 682 -22.65 -16.18 -14.50
C GLY A 682 -22.46 -17.62 -15.01
N ALA A 683 -21.75 -17.80 -16.13
CA ALA A 683 -21.43 -19.12 -16.67
C ALA A 683 -20.53 -19.93 -15.71
N PHE A 684 -19.57 -19.25 -15.06
CA PHE A 684 -18.76 -19.86 -14.01
C PHE A 684 -19.64 -20.39 -12.89
N ILE A 685 -20.57 -19.58 -12.35
CA ILE A 685 -21.49 -20.01 -11.29
C ILE A 685 -22.26 -21.28 -11.67
N ILE A 686 -22.97 -21.29 -12.79
CA ILE A 686 -23.86 -22.42 -13.12
C ILE A 686 -23.05 -23.71 -13.38
N SER A 687 -21.82 -23.57 -13.89
CA SER A 687 -20.93 -24.72 -14.05
C SER A 687 -20.47 -25.29 -12.71
N ARG A 688 -20.22 -24.43 -11.70
CA ARG A 688 -19.87 -24.87 -10.34
C ARG A 688 -21.07 -25.49 -9.63
N LEU A 689 -22.25 -24.86 -9.70
CA LEU A 689 -23.47 -25.42 -9.12
C LEU A 689 -23.82 -26.79 -9.72
N SER A 690 -23.60 -26.97 -11.04
CA SER A 690 -23.84 -28.25 -11.70
C SER A 690 -22.82 -29.33 -11.34
N ARG A 691 -21.54 -28.98 -11.13
CA ARG A 691 -20.47 -29.96 -10.82
C ARG A 691 -20.37 -30.28 -9.33
N LEU A 692 -20.61 -29.27 -8.49
CA LEU A 692 -20.59 -29.36 -7.04
C LEU A 692 -22.02 -29.49 -6.51
N GLU A 693 -22.70 -30.56 -6.90
CA GLU A 693 -24.13 -30.82 -6.62
C GLU A 693 -24.51 -30.76 -5.13
N ARG A 694 -23.52 -30.79 -4.22
CA ARG A 694 -23.67 -30.81 -2.75
C ARG A 694 -23.09 -29.56 -2.06
N LEU A 695 -22.73 -28.55 -2.85
CA LEU A 695 -22.30 -27.26 -2.31
C LEU A 695 -23.49 -26.49 -1.75
N ASP A 696 -24.65 -26.57 -2.41
CA ASP A 696 -25.94 -26.00 -1.99
C ASP A 696 -25.82 -24.63 -1.28
N PRO A 697 -25.20 -23.62 -1.92
CA PRO A 697 -24.95 -22.35 -1.27
C PRO A 697 -26.25 -21.65 -0.86
N ALA A 698 -26.22 -21.02 0.32
CA ALA A 698 -27.33 -20.18 0.78
C ALA A 698 -27.57 -18.99 -0.14
N ILE A 699 -26.49 -18.39 -0.65
CA ILE A 699 -26.53 -17.21 -1.51
C ILE A 699 -25.61 -17.41 -2.71
N THR A 700 -26.07 -17.05 -3.89
CA THR A 700 -25.26 -17.00 -5.11
C THR A 700 -25.56 -15.74 -5.89
N VAL A 701 -24.54 -14.93 -6.15
CA VAL A 701 -24.66 -13.63 -6.81
C VAL A 701 -23.75 -13.57 -8.03
N SER A 702 -24.37 -13.35 -9.19
CA SER A 702 -23.67 -12.97 -10.42
C SER A 702 -23.64 -11.45 -10.52
N ILE A 703 -22.46 -10.84 -10.49
CA ILE A 703 -22.36 -9.38 -10.48
C ILE A 703 -22.49 -8.78 -11.88
N GLY A 704 -21.91 -9.41 -12.90
CA GLY A 704 -21.80 -8.81 -14.22
C GLY A 704 -20.78 -7.67 -14.24
N ASN A 705 -21.11 -6.56 -14.91
CA ASN A 705 -20.16 -5.50 -15.26
C ASN A 705 -19.80 -4.52 -14.12
N GLN A 706 -20.42 -4.62 -12.94
CA GLN A 706 -20.13 -3.76 -11.77
C GLN A 706 -20.29 -2.26 -12.03
N PHE A 707 -21.36 -1.82 -12.68
CA PHE A 707 -21.59 -0.38 -12.89
C PHE A 707 -21.91 0.37 -11.60
N ASP A 708 -22.30 -0.36 -10.56
CA ASP A 708 -22.61 0.19 -9.25
C ASP A 708 -22.10 -0.69 -8.13
N LEU A 709 -22.84 -1.74 -7.72
CA LEU A 709 -22.37 -2.66 -6.68
C LEU A 709 -21.11 -3.39 -7.12
N THR A 710 -20.10 -3.37 -6.26
CA THR A 710 -18.79 -3.94 -6.53
C THR A 710 -18.56 -5.29 -5.83
N LEU A 711 -17.38 -5.88 -6.02
CA LEU A 711 -17.00 -7.12 -5.35
C LEU A 711 -16.82 -6.89 -3.85
N ALA A 712 -16.19 -5.77 -3.47
CA ALA A 712 -16.01 -5.41 -2.06
C ALA A 712 -17.36 -5.15 -1.36
N ASP A 713 -18.28 -4.44 -2.01
CA ASP A 713 -19.61 -4.15 -1.46
C ASP A 713 -20.36 -5.44 -1.11
N LEU A 714 -20.39 -6.39 -2.05
CA LEU A 714 -21.08 -7.67 -1.89
C LEU A 714 -20.37 -8.60 -0.91
N LEU A 715 -19.03 -8.65 -0.94
CA LEU A 715 -18.26 -9.44 0.02
C LEU A 715 -18.52 -8.95 1.45
N THR A 716 -18.53 -7.64 1.66
CA THR A 716 -18.84 -7.02 2.96
C THR A 716 -20.27 -7.34 3.40
N ALA A 717 -21.27 -7.04 2.55
CA ALA A 717 -22.67 -7.22 2.91
C ALA A 717 -23.07 -8.68 3.14
N ILE A 718 -22.52 -9.62 2.36
CA ILE A 718 -22.82 -11.06 2.50
C ILE A 718 -21.99 -11.69 3.61
N GLY A 719 -20.73 -11.31 3.76
CA GLY A 719 -19.82 -11.94 4.70
C GLY A 719 -20.09 -11.60 6.17
N HIS A 720 -20.73 -10.46 6.46
CA HIS A 720 -21.17 -10.11 7.81
C HIS A 720 -22.42 -10.85 8.28
N ARG A 721 -22.98 -11.76 7.48
CA ARG A 721 -24.13 -12.55 7.89
C ARG A 721 -23.70 -13.73 8.78
N ASP A 722 -24.49 -13.99 9.81
CA ASP A 722 -24.24 -15.10 10.74
C ASP A 722 -24.50 -16.48 10.10
N ASP A 723 -25.32 -16.54 9.04
CA ASP A 723 -25.67 -17.78 8.32
C ASP A 723 -24.69 -18.15 7.18
N ILE A 724 -23.62 -17.38 6.99
CA ILE A 724 -22.58 -17.62 5.98
C ILE A 724 -21.23 -17.77 6.66
N ASP A 725 -20.53 -18.87 6.42
CA ASP A 725 -19.22 -19.17 6.98
C ASP A 725 -18.10 -19.13 5.94
N VAL A 726 -18.42 -19.51 4.69
CA VAL A 726 -17.47 -19.63 3.59
C VAL A 726 -17.98 -18.86 2.38
N ILE A 727 -17.11 -18.08 1.74
CA ILE A 727 -17.45 -17.28 0.56
C ILE A 727 -16.50 -17.62 -0.58
N GLY A 728 -17.02 -18.16 -1.67
CA GLY A 728 -16.29 -18.40 -2.91
C GLY A 728 -16.38 -17.18 -3.83
N VAL A 729 -15.25 -16.60 -4.22
CA VAL A 729 -15.18 -15.41 -5.06
C VAL A 729 -14.42 -15.70 -6.36
N TYR A 730 -15.02 -15.36 -7.50
CA TYR A 730 -14.36 -15.34 -8.81
C TYR A 730 -14.31 -13.91 -9.35
N ALA A 731 -13.09 -13.42 -9.61
CA ALA A 731 -12.85 -12.06 -10.10
C ALA A 731 -11.98 -12.03 -11.37
N GLU A 732 -12.36 -11.21 -12.33
CA GLU A 732 -11.72 -10.88 -13.59
C GLU A 732 -11.00 -9.54 -13.50
N GLY A 733 -11.60 -8.55 -12.83
CA GLY A 733 -11.05 -7.22 -12.59
C GLY A 733 -11.78 -6.49 -11.46
N PHE A 734 -11.32 -5.30 -11.12
CA PHE A 734 -11.92 -4.46 -10.09
C PHE A 734 -12.24 -3.08 -10.66
N SER A 735 -13.24 -2.41 -10.07
CA SER A 735 -13.45 -0.98 -10.27
C SER A 735 -12.39 -0.16 -9.52
N ASP A 736 -12.38 1.14 -9.76
CA ASP A 736 -11.47 2.10 -9.10
C ASP A 736 -11.51 1.93 -7.58
N LEU A 737 -10.34 1.64 -6.99
CA LEU A 737 -10.11 1.35 -5.57
C LEU A 737 -10.93 0.17 -4.97
N ASP A 738 -11.71 -0.56 -5.77
CA ASP A 738 -12.49 -1.71 -5.29
C ASP A 738 -11.59 -2.88 -4.89
N GLY A 739 -10.43 -3.03 -5.53
CA GLY A 739 -9.44 -4.03 -5.15
C GLY A 739 -8.91 -3.80 -3.73
N LEU A 740 -8.61 -2.55 -3.37
CA LEU A 740 -8.22 -2.17 -2.01
C LEU A 740 -9.33 -2.47 -0.99
N ALA A 741 -10.56 -2.04 -1.30
CA ALA A 741 -11.71 -2.29 -0.44
C ALA A 741 -11.98 -3.80 -0.26
N PHE A 742 -11.81 -4.58 -1.33
CA PHE A 742 -12.00 -6.04 -1.32
C PHE A 742 -11.00 -6.74 -0.39
N LEU A 743 -9.73 -6.33 -0.41
CA LEU A 743 -8.71 -6.90 0.48
C LEU A 743 -8.96 -6.56 1.94
N ARG A 744 -9.39 -5.33 2.24
CA ARG A 744 -9.81 -4.93 3.59
C ARG A 744 -11.02 -5.74 4.07
N ALA A 745 -11.98 -6.00 3.17
CA ALA A 745 -13.13 -6.86 3.48
C ALA A 745 -12.69 -8.31 3.79
N ILE A 746 -11.74 -8.88 3.04
CA ILE A 746 -11.19 -10.21 3.36
C ILE A 746 -10.56 -10.22 4.76
N ALA A 747 -9.74 -9.22 5.10
CA ALA A 747 -9.09 -9.13 6.40
C ALA A 747 -10.12 -9.05 7.55
N ALA A 748 -11.13 -8.18 7.42
CA ALA A 748 -12.21 -8.08 8.40
C ALA A 748 -13.00 -9.39 8.57
N LEU A 749 -13.25 -10.11 7.47
CA LEU A 749 -13.93 -11.41 7.50
C LEU A 749 -13.08 -12.51 8.14
N ARG A 750 -11.76 -12.50 7.90
CA ARG A 750 -10.81 -13.38 8.59
C ARG A 750 -10.88 -13.17 10.10
N GLU A 751 -10.84 -11.93 10.57
CA GLU A 751 -10.98 -11.59 12.00
C GLU A 751 -12.33 -12.06 12.58
N ALA A 752 -13.39 -11.99 11.79
CA ALA A 752 -14.71 -12.53 12.13
C ALA A 752 -14.80 -14.08 12.04
N GLY A 753 -13.69 -14.76 11.75
CA GLY A 753 -13.61 -16.22 11.65
C GLY A 753 -14.13 -16.80 10.34
N LYS A 754 -14.53 -15.99 9.35
CA LYS A 754 -15.13 -16.40 8.07
C LYS A 754 -14.05 -16.71 7.03
N ASP A 755 -14.25 -17.72 6.19
CA ASP A 755 -13.28 -18.14 5.16
C ASP A 755 -13.63 -17.58 3.76
N VAL A 756 -12.64 -17.03 3.06
CA VAL A 756 -12.80 -16.59 1.66
C VAL A 756 -11.94 -17.46 0.75
N VAL A 757 -12.56 -18.13 -0.22
CA VAL A 757 -11.88 -18.89 -1.29
C VAL A 757 -11.90 -18.05 -2.55
N PHE A 758 -10.74 -17.69 -3.08
CA PHE A 758 -10.63 -16.67 -4.13
C PHE A 758 -9.96 -17.21 -5.40
N TYR A 759 -10.56 -16.95 -6.56
CA TYR A 759 -9.93 -17.15 -7.86
C TYR A 759 -9.86 -15.84 -8.63
N LYS A 760 -8.63 -15.42 -8.96
CA LYS A 760 -8.37 -14.29 -9.86
C LYS A 760 -8.10 -14.80 -11.28
N ALA A 761 -8.85 -14.30 -12.25
CA ALA A 761 -8.57 -14.49 -13.68
C ALA A 761 -7.54 -13.46 -14.19
N GLY A 762 -6.99 -13.68 -15.38
CA GLY A 762 -6.01 -12.78 -15.98
C GLY A 762 -4.56 -12.97 -15.52
N ARG A 763 -4.17 -14.20 -15.16
CA ARG A 763 -2.80 -14.54 -14.75
C ARG A 763 -1.75 -14.23 -15.82
N THR A 764 -2.06 -14.52 -17.08
CA THR A 764 -1.16 -14.23 -18.21
C THR A 764 -1.61 -12.96 -18.92
N GLU A 765 -0.74 -12.36 -19.72
CA GLU A 765 -1.10 -11.21 -20.55
C GLU A 765 -2.29 -11.53 -21.49
N GLN A 766 -2.27 -12.70 -22.13
CA GLN A 766 -3.39 -13.15 -22.97
C GLN A 766 -4.65 -13.37 -22.14
N GLY A 767 -4.53 -13.92 -20.93
CA GLY A 767 -5.65 -14.09 -20.02
C GLY A 767 -6.24 -12.74 -19.56
N ARG A 768 -5.38 -11.74 -19.31
CA ARG A 768 -5.77 -10.38 -18.93
C ARG A 768 -6.53 -9.71 -20.08
N SER A 769 -6.01 -9.85 -21.30
CA SER A 769 -6.68 -9.35 -22.50
C SER A 769 -8.03 -10.05 -22.75
N ALA A 770 -8.12 -11.36 -22.53
CA ALA A 770 -9.37 -12.10 -22.64
C ALA A 770 -10.40 -11.66 -21.59
N ALA A 771 -9.99 -11.48 -20.34
CA ALA A 771 -10.87 -10.98 -19.27
C ALA A 771 -11.41 -9.56 -19.57
N ALA A 772 -10.54 -8.67 -20.06
CA ALA A 772 -10.91 -7.31 -20.44
C ALA A 772 -11.85 -7.24 -21.66
N GLY A 773 -11.83 -8.25 -22.54
CA GLY A 773 -12.73 -8.32 -23.70
C GLY A 773 -14.16 -8.78 -23.37
N HIS A 774 -14.38 -9.29 -22.15
CA HIS A 774 -15.65 -9.91 -21.74
C HIS A 774 -16.37 -9.12 -20.63
N THR A 775 -15.68 -8.19 -19.96
CA THR A 775 -16.22 -7.33 -18.92
C THR A 775 -15.85 -5.87 -19.17
N ALA A 776 -16.68 -4.93 -18.74
CA ALA A 776 -16.35 -3.51 -18.77
C ALA A 776 -15.26 -3.11 -17.72
N SER A 777 -14.78 -4.07 -16.93
CA SER A 777 -13.74 -3.88 -15.92
C SER A 777 -12.35 -4.03 -16.54
N VAL A 778 -11.37 -3.24 -16.08
CA VAL A 778 -9.98 -3.40 -16.53
C VAL A 778 -9.31 -4.42 -15.62
N ALA A 779 -8.61 -5.37 -16.23
CA ALA A 779 -7.88 -6.36 -15.47
C ALA A 779 -6.52 -5.79 -14.99
N GLY A 780 -6.33 -5.74 -13.68
CA GLY A 780 -5.13 -5.18 -13.04
C GLY A 780 -3.91 -6.08 -12.97
N ASP A 781 -2.97 -5.67 -12.09
CA ASP A 781 -1.78 -6.45 -11.76
C ASP A 781 -2.20 -7.69 -10.95
N TYR A 782 -2.03 -8.85 -11.59
CA TYR A 782 -2.37 -10.15 -11.03
C TYR A 782 -1.60 -10.44 -9.74
N ASP A 783 -0.33 -10.07 -9.69
CA ASP A 783 0.56 -10.42 -8.59
C ASP A 783 0.23 -9.59 -7.35
N ILE A 784 -0.08 -8.31 -7.52
CA ILE A 784 -0.53 -7.42 -6.43
C ILE A 784 -1.83 -7.97 -5.83
N CYS A 785 -2.78 -8.35 -6.69
CA CYS A 785 -4.07 -8.89 -6.25
C CYS A 785 -3.91 -10.20 -5.46
N VAL A 786 -3.15 -11.17 -5.99
CA VAL A 786 -2.98 -12.47 -5.34
C VAL A 786 -2.15 -12.37 -4.07
N ALA A 787 -1.07 -11.59 -4.07
CA ALA A 787 -0.26 -11.36 -2.88
C ALA A 787 -1.09 -10.66 -1.79
N GLY A 788 -1.80 -9.58 -2.14
CA GLY A 788 -2.68 -8.87 -1.23
C GLY A 788 -3.81 -9.75 -0.68
N ALA A 789 -4.44 -10.59 -1.51
CA ALA A 789 -5.52 -11.48 -1.09
C ALA A 789 -5.03 -12.55 -0.10
N ARG A 790 -3.84 -13.13 -0.32
CA ARG A 790 -3.22 -14.06 0.63
C ARG A 790 -2.88 -13.38 1.95
N ALA A 791 -2.25 -12.21 1.90
CA ALA A 791 -1.90 -11.42 3.09
C ALA A 791 -3.15 -11.04 3.91
N ALA A 792 -4.25 -10.69 3.23
CA ALA A 792 -5.54 -10.41 3.85
C ALA A 792 -6.20 -11.67 4.45
N GLY A 793 -5.77 -12.88 4.07
CA GLY A 793 -6.30 -14.15 4.58
C GLY A 793 -7.31 -14.84 3.68
N ALA A 794 -7.18 -14.73 2.36
CA ALA A 794 -7.95 -15.56 1.43
C ALA A 794 -7.18 -16.82 1.01
N LEU A 795 -7.92 -17.93 0.85
CA LEU A 795 -7.46 -19.15 0.19
C LEU A 795 -7.46 -18.95 -1.33
N VAL A 796 -6.31 -18.57 -1.90
CA VAL A 796 -6.22 -18.25 -3.33
C VAL A 796 -5.97 -19.49 -4.19
N ALA A 797 -6.93 -19.80 -5.04
CA ALA A 797 -6.89 -20.87 -6.02
C ALA A 797 -6.22 -20.44 -7.33
N ASP A 798 -5.44 -21.35 -7.91
CA ASP A 798 -4.69 -21.15 -9.15
C ASP A 798 -5.28 -21.90 -10.36
N THR A 799 -6.21 -22.82 -10.15
CA THR A 799 -6.95 -23.53 -11.19
C THR A 799 -8.42 -23.61 -10.81
N PHE A 800 -9.28 -23.90 -11.78
CA PHE A 800 -10.68 -24.12 -11.49
C PHE A 800 -10.90 -25.35 -10.60
N ASP A 801 -10.09 -26.40 -10.79
CA ASP A 801 -10.15 -27.60 -9.96
C ASP A 801 -9.72 -27.30 -8.51
N SER A 802 -8.63 -26.53 -8.30
CA SER A 802 -8.22 -26.15 -6.95
C SER A 802 -9.24 -25.22 -6.28
N PHE A 803 -9.92 -24.34 -7.03
CA PHE A 803 -11.02 -23.55 -6.50
C PHE A 803 -12.20 -24.42 -6.06
N GLU A 804 -12.64 -25.37 -6.90
CA GLU A 804 -13.72 -26.32 -6.58
C GLU A 804 -13.38 -27.11 -5.31
N GLN A 805 -12.16 -27.62 -5.24
CA GLN A 805 -11.67 -28.44 -4.13
C GLN A 805 -11.52 -27.65 -2.83
N LEU A 806 -10.93 -26.44 -2.88
CA LEU A 806 -10.81 -25.56 -1.72
C LEU A 806 -12.19 -25.16 -1.20
N LEU A 807 -13.14 -24.84 -2.08
CA LEU A 807 -14.48 -24.43 -1.67
C LEU A 807 -15.23 -25.58 -0.98
N GLU A 808 -15.21 -26.79 -1.54
CA GLU A 808 -15.83 -27.98 -0.93
C GLU A 808 -15.17 -28.32 0.41
N LEU A 809 -13.82 -28.37 0.44
CA LEU A 809 -13.04 -28.71 1.64
C LEU A 809 -13.25 -27.69 2.76
N THR A 810 -13.15 -26.40 2.46
CA THR A 810 -13.31 -25.32 3.45
C THR A 810 -14.71 -25.36 4.05
N THR A 811 -15.74 -25.55 3.21
CA THR A 811 -17.13 -25.67 3.69
C THR A 811 -17.32 -26.85 4.64
N ALA A 812 -16.71 -28.00 4.35
CA ALA A 812 -16.83 -29.19 5.17
C ALA A 812 -15.99 -29.13 6.47
N LEU A 813 -14.84 -28.45 6.42
CA LEU A 813 -13.89 -28.41 7.53
C LEU A 813 -13.96 -27.13 8.37
N HIS A 814 -14.79 -26.16 8.01
CA HIS A 814 -14.82 -24.83 8.64
C HIS A 814 -14.87 -24.87 10.17
N HIS A 815 -15.69 -25.75 10.75
CA HIS A 815 -15.82 -25.91 12.21
C HIS A 815 -14.87 -26.94 12.84
N LYS A 816 -13.96 -27.54 12.07
CA LYS A 816 -12.90 -28.41 12.59
C LYS A 816 -11.78 -27.57 13.19
N VAL A 817 -11.11 -28.12 14.19
CA VAL A 817 -10.01 -27.47 14.91
C VAL A 817 -8.69 -27.83 14.25
N VAL A 818 -8.01 -26.82 13.71
CA VAL A 818 -6.65 -26.94 13.15
C VAL A 818 -5.66 -26.46 14.21
N ARG A 819 -4.79 -27.35 14.70
CA ARG A 819 -3.80 -27.05 15.75
C ARG A 819 -2.37 -26.93 15.23
N GLY A 820 -2.16 -27.26 13.96
CA GLY A 820 -0.85 -27.32 13.34
C GLY A 820 -0.92 -27.90 11.94
N VAL A 821 0.25 -28.21 11.39
CA VAL A 821 0.45 -28.64 9.99
C VAL A 821 1.01 -30.07 9.89
N ARG A 822 0.87 -30.89 10.94
CA ARG A 822 1.38 -32.26 10.96
C ARG A 822 0.32 -33.25 10.49
N LEU A 823 0.60 -33.92 9.38
CA LEU A 823 -0.32 -34.79 8.68
C LEU A 823 -0.15 -36.26 9.08
N GLY A 824 -1.23 -36.89 9.54
CA GLY A 824 -1.38 -38.34 9.53
C GLY A 824 -1.88 -38.80 8.16
N ALA A 825 -1.36 -39.91 7.66
CA ALA A 825 -1.75 -40.46 6.37
C ALA A 825 -1.92 -41.98 6.46
N VAL A 826 -2.98 -42.50 5.85
CA VAL A 826 -3.25 -43.94 5.76
C VAL A 826 -3.82 -44.27 4.37
N SER A 827 -3.36 -45.36 3.76
CA SER A 827 -3.94 -45.91 2.53
C SER A 827 -3.74 -47.42 2.47
N ASN A 828 -4.55 -48.14 1.70
CA ASN A 828 -4.31 -49.55 1.35
C ASN A 828 -3.41 -49.74 0.12
N ALA A 829 -2.84 -48.65 -0.42
CA ALA A 829 -1.99 -48.68 -1.59
C ALA A 829 -0.71 -47.83 -1.41
N GLY A 830 0.45 -48.47 -1.56
CA GLY A 830 1.74 -47.82 -1.41
C GLY A 830 1.98 -46.61 -2.32
N PHE A 831 1.49 -46.61 -3.57
CA PHE A 831 1.70 -45.44 -4.45
C PHE A 831 0.98 -44.18 -3.92
N GLU A 832 -0.18 -44.32 -3.29
CA GLU A 832 -0.88 -43.19 -2.67
C GLU A 832 -0.06 -42.66 -1.48
N THR A 833 0.51 -43.55 -0.66
CA THR A 833 1.36 -43.12 0.47
C THR A 833 2.60 -42.35 0.03
N VAL A 834 3.23 -42.76 -1.09
CA VAL A 834 4.34 -42.01 -1.71
C VAL A 834 3.85 -40.67 -2.26
N GLY A 835 2.75 -40.65 -3.00
CA GLY A 835 2.17 -39.41 -3.53
C GLY A 835 1.79 -38.39 -2.45
N MET A 836 1.30 -38.86 -1.29
CA MET A 836 1.06 -38.02 -0.13
C MET A 836 2.36 -37.41 0.42
N ALA A 837 3.42 -38.19 0.55
CA ALA A 837 4.72 -37.72 1.04
C ALA A 837 5.43 -36.76 0.06
N ASP A 838 5.31 -36.99 -1.25
CA ASP A 838 5.87 -36.12 -2.28
C ASP A 838 5.17 -34.75 -2.36
N SER A 839 3.94 -34.66 -1.86
CA SER A 839 3.07 -33.47 -1.99
C SER A 839 3.06 -32.54 -0.77
N LEU A 840 3.91 -32.79 0.23
CA LEU A 840 3.99 -32.03 1.48
C LEU A 840 4.43 -30.56 1.29
N ARG A 841 4.97 -30.21 0.12
CA ARG A 841 5.49 -28.87 -0.20
C ARG A 841 4.96 -28.41 -1.55
N GLY A 842 4.51 -27.17 -1.62
CA GLY A 842 4.11 -26.54 -2.88
C GLY A 842 3.86 -25.05 -2.71
N ASP A 843 3.35 -24.43 -3.77
CA ASP A 843 3.06 -23.00 -3.75
C ASP A 843 1.88 -22.74 -2.79
N GLY A 844 2.15 -21.98 -1.72
CA GLY A 844 1.17 -21.63 -0.69
C GLY A 844 0.99 -22.67 0.43
N HIS A 845 1.80 -23.73 0.49
CA HIS A 845 1.77 -24.65 1.63
C HIS A 845 3.09 -25.35 1.91
N ARG A 846 3.38 -25.53 3.20
CA ARG A 846 4.47 -26.36 3.69
C ARG A 846 3.98 -27.10 4.94
N ILE A 847 3.76 -28.38 4.78
CA ILE A 847 3.30 -29.27 5.85
C ILE A 847 4.32 -30.39 6.06
N GLU A 848 4.13 -31.21 7.09
CA GLU A 848 5.01 -32.32 7.40
C GLU A 848 4.21 -33.55 7.82
N LEU A 849 4.78 -34.74 7.65
CA LEU A 849 4.19 -35.95 8.21
C LEU A 849 4.38 -35.95 9.72
N ALA A 850 3.32 -36.25 10.45
CA ALA A 850 3.37 -36.41 11.89
C ALA A 850 4.38 -37.50 12.30
N ALA A 851 5.33 -37.14 13.15
CA ALA A 851 6.19 -38.09 13.82
C ALA A 851 5.42 -38.73 14.98
N LEU A 852 5.19 -40.04 14.91
CA LEU A 852 4.53 -40.78 15.98
C LEU A 852 5.49 -41.00 17.14
N GLY A 853 5.09 -40.62 18.36
CA GLY A 853 5.86 -40.90 19.56
C GLY A 853 5.89 -42.40 19.89
N GLU A 854 6.70 -42.80 20.88
CA GLU A 854 6.82 -44.21 21.28
C GLU A 854 5.46 -44.83 21.65
N ALA A 855 4.61 -44.08 22.37
CA ALA A 855 3.29 -44.54 22.79
C ALA A 855 2.33 -44.74 21.60
N ASP A 856 2.24 -43.75 20.70
CA ASP A 856 1.35 -43.81 19.53
C ASP A 856 1.82 -44.87 18.53
N GLY A 857 3.14 -45.00 18.33
CA GLY A 857 3.73 -46.04 17.51
C GLY A 857 3.48 -47.45 18.06
N ALA A 858 3.54 -47.62 19.39
CA ALA A 858 3.20 -48.89 20.04
C ALA A 858 1.71 -49.21 19.91
N ALA A 859 0.83 -48.22 20.09
CA ALA A 859 -0.61 -48.37 19.89
C ALA A 859 -0.94 -48.78 18.44
N LEU A 860 -0.33 -48.12 17.45
CA LEU A 860 -0.49 -48.44 16.05
C LEU A 860 0.04 -49.85 15.72
N SER A 861 1.18 -50.23 16.28
CA SER A 861 1.73 -51.59 16.15
C SER A 861 0.78 -52.66 16.71
N ALA A 862 0.15 -52.38 17.86
CA ALA A 862 -0.81 -53.28 18.47
C ALA A 862 -2.06 -53.45 17.60
N VAL A 863 -2.57 -52.36 17.00
CA VAL A 863 -3.68 -52.42 16.03
C VAL A 863 -3.30 -53.26 14.81
N ILE A 864 -2.14 -53.01 14.20
CA ILE A 864 -1.64 -53.79 13.05
C ILE A 864 -1.57 -55.29 13.38
N ALA A 865 -1.09 -55.65 14.58
CA ALA A 865 -1.03 -57.04 15.03
C ALA A 865 -2.42 -57.64 15.26
N ALA A 866 -3.34 -56.90 15.91
CA ALA A 866 -4.69 -57.35 16.20
C ALA A 866 -5.52 -57.65 14.94
N HIS A 867 -5.25 -56.93 13.84
CA HIS A 867 -5.90 -57.15 12.55
C HIS A 867 -5.13 -58.09 11.62
N HIS A 868 -4.15 -58.85 12.14
CA HIS A 868 -3.34 -59.81 11.39
C HIS A 868 -2.58 -59.23 10.19
N LEU A 869 -2.17 -57.96 10.29
CA LEU A 869 -1.37 -57.25 9.28
C LEU A 869 0.14 -57.26 9.63
N ALA A 870 0.51 -57.86 10.77
CA ALA A 870 1.90 -58.01 11.18
C ALA A 870 2.72 -58.78 10.15
N GLY A 871 3.85 -58.20 9.72
CA GLY A 871 4.73 -58.75 8.68
C GLY A 871 4.46 -58.21 7.27
N LEU A 872 3.35 -57.48 7.07
CA LEU A 872 3.02 -56.78 5.81
C LEU A 872 3.05 -55.26 5.97
N VAL A 873 2.66 -54.76 7.14
CA VAL A 873 2.51 -53.33 7.44
C VAL A 873 3.52 -52.90 8.50
N ASN A 874 4.17 -51.75 8.28
CA ASN A 874 5.04 -51.11 9.26
C ASN A 874 4.29 -49.98 9.99
N ALA A 875 4.40 -49.93 11.32
CA ALA A 875 3.80 -48.89 12.16
C ALA A 875 4.55 -47.55 12.05
N HIS A 876 4.51 -46.95 10.87
CA HIS A 876 5.09 -45.65 10.55
C HIS A 876 4.10 -44.83 9.73
N ASN A 877 4.26 -43.51 9.73
CA ASN A 877 3.44 -42.58 8.97
C ASN A 877 4.17 -42.18 7.68
N PRO A 878 3.59 -42.34 6.47
CA PRO A 878 2.23 -42.82 6.19
C PRO A 878 2.04 -44.32 6.43
N VAL A 879 0.83 -44.72 6.84
CA VAL A 879 0.48 -46.12 7.09
C VAL A 879 -0.07 -46.77 5.81
N ASP A 880 0.73 -47.64 5.16
CA ASP A 880 0.23 -48.53 4.09
C ASP A 880 -0.37 -49.79 4.70
N VAL A 881 -1.70 -49.84 4.84
CA VAL A 881 -2.41 -50.99 5.42
C VAL A 881 -2.59 -52.16 4.45
N THR A 882 -2.14 -52.01 3.20
CA THR A 882 -2.26 -52.97 2.08
C THR A 882 -3.71 -53.32 1.71
N PRO A 883 -3.97 -54.00 0.57
CA PRO A 883 -5.31 -54.47 0.22
C PRO A 883 -5.91 -55.51 1.18
N MET A 884 -5.15 -55.97 2.19
CA MET A 884 -5.58 -56.96 3.17
C MET A 884 -6.42 -56.37 4.31
N ALA A 885 -6.39 -55.05 4.51
CA ALA A 885 -7.16 -54.36 5.53
C ALA A 885 -8.67 -54.38 5.22
N ASP A 886 -9.47 -54.70 6.23
CA ASP A 886 -10.93 -54.56 6.23
C ASP A 886 -11.35 -53.22 6.88
N GLU A 887 -12.65 -52.95 6.97
CA GLU A 887 -13.15 -51.69 7.54
C GLU A 887 -12.78 -51.55 9.02
N ALA A 888 -12.71 -52.66 9.76
CA ALA A 888 -12.34 -52.62 11.18
C ALA A 888 -10.86 -52.22 11.36
N ALA A 889 -9.97 -52.68 10.48
CA ALA A 889 -8.58 -52.25 10.46
C ALA A 889 -8.46 -50.76 10.11
N TYR A 890 -9.18 -50.28 9.09
CA TYR A 890 -9.23 -48.85 8.75
C TYR A 890 -9.74 -48.00 9.92
N ASP A 891 -10.82 -48.43 10.57
CA ASP A 891 -11.42 -47.77 11.71
C ASP A 891 -10.42 -47.60 12.87
N ALA A 892 -9.74 -48.69 13.24
CA ALA A 892 -8.78 -48.71 14.34
C ALA A 892 -7.51 -47.89 14.04
N VAL A 893 -7.00 -47.94 12.80
CA VAL A 893 -5.84 -47.14 12.39
C VAL A 893 -6.20 -45.65 12.38
N CYS A 894 -7.33 -45.27 11.78
CA CYS A 894 -7.80 -43.88 11.77
C CYS A 894 -8.02 -43.37 13.20
N ALA A 895 -8.64 -44.17 14.07
CA ALA A 895 -8.85 -43.81 15.47
C ALA A 895 -7.53 -43.56 16.21
N THR A 896 -6.53 -44.41 15.99
CA THR A 896 -5.21 -44.29 16.62
C THR A 896 -4.49 -43.02 16.15
N LEU A 897 -4.48 -42.75 14.83
CA LEU A 897 -3.86 -41.53 14.28
C LEU A 897 -4.60 -40.26 14.74
N LEU A 898 -5.93 -40.27 14.80
CA LEU A 898 -6.71 -39.11 15.25
C LEU A 898 -6.56 -38.86 16.75
N ALA A 899 -6.30 -39.89 17.56
CA ALA A 899 -6.04 -39.76 18.99
C ALA A 899 -4.65 -39.19 19.30
N ALA A 900 -3.66 -39.37 18.42
CA ALA A 900 -2.30 -38.90 18.64
C ALA A 900 -2.21 -37.37 18.63
N ASP A 901 -1.67 -36.77 19.69
CA ASP A 901 -1.48 -35.31 19.80
C ASP A 901 -0.47 -34.77 18.77
N THR A 902 0.31 -35.65 18.14
CA THR A 902 1.27 -35.29 17.08
C THR A 902 0.63 -35.17 15.70
N VAL A 903 -0.62 -35.59 15.53
CA VAL A 903 -1.38 -35.53 14.27
C VAL A 903 -2.39 -34.38 14.35
N ASP A 904 -2.29 -33.42 13.44
CA ASP A 904 -3.21 -32.27 13.37
C ASP A 904 -4.33 -32.49 12.36
N ALA A 905 -4.10 -33.29 11.32
CA ALA A 905 -5.08 -33.64 10.29
C ALA A 905 -4.82 -35.05 9.71
N LEU A 906 -5.83 -35.68 9.12
CA LEU A 906 -5.73 -37.04 8.56
C LEU A 906 -6.17 -37.09 7.09
N VAL A 907 -5.34 -37.73 6.25
CA VAL A 907 -5.71 -38.13 4.88
C VAL A 907 -5.93 -39.65 4.86
N VAL A 908 -7.11 -40.08 4.40
CA VAL A 908 -7.51 -41.49 4.31
C VAL A 908 -7.69 -41.89 2.84
N GLY A 909 -6.72 -42.60 2.29
CA GLY A 909 -6.79 -43.21 0.97
C GLY A 909 -7.46 -44.59 0.99
N CYS A 910 -8.29 -44.84 0.00
CA CYS A 910 -8.93 -46.13 -0.23
C CYS A 910 -9.02 -46.40 -1.72
N VAL A 911 -8.15 -47.30 -2.20
CA VAL A 911 -8.30 -47.96 -3.49
C VAL A 911 -9.36 -49.07 -3.31
N PRO A 912 -10.59 -48.88 -3.81
CA PRO A 912 -11.77 -49.61 -3.32
C PRO A 912 -11.95 -51.01 -3.94
N LEU A 913 -10.94 -51.56 -4.62
CA LEU A 913 -11.07 -52.76 -5.46
C LEU A 913 -10.89 -54.08 -4.69
N THR A 914 -10.49 -54.03 -3.42
CA THR A 914 -10.26 -55.24 -2.62
C THR A 914 -11.58 -55.87 -2.18
N ALA A 915 -11.66 -57.20 -2.19
CA ALA A 915 -12.80 -57.95 -1.66
C ALA A 915 -12.90 -57.90 -0.12
N ARG A 916 -11.95 -57.25 0.56
CA ARG A 916 -11.96 -57.03 2.01
C ARG A 916 -12.83 -55.85 2.43
N LEU A 917 -13.23 -54.99 1.50
CA LEU A 917 -14.00 -53.78 1.77
C LEU A 917 -15.35 -53.80 1.03
N LYS A 918 -16.38 -53.28 1.70
CA LYS A 918 -17.73 -53.02 1.20
C LYS A 918 -17.79 -51.66 0.52
N THR A 919 -17.41 -51.63 -0.75
CA THR A 919 -17.19 -50.39 -1.51
C THR A 919 -17.98 -50.31 -2.81
N THR A 920 -18.62 -51.40 -3.22
CA THR A 920 -19.46 -51.42 -4.43
C THR A 920 -20.81 -50.70 -4.19
N PRO A 921 -21.50 -50.25 -5.26
CA PRO A 921 -22.80 -49.59 -5.13
C PRO A 921 -23.84 -50.37 -4.32
N GLU A 922 -23.80 -51.70 -4.38
CA GLU A 922 -24.69 -52.60 -3.64
C GLU A 922 -24.31 -52.72 -2.15
N GLU A 923 -23.03 -52.53 -1.82
CA GLU A 923 -22.48 -52.76 -0.49
C GLU A 923 -22.38 -51.50 0.37
N ILE A 924 -22.22 -50.32 -0.24
CA ILE A 924 -22.03 -49.06 0.51
C ILE A 924 -23.22 -48.71 1.42
N GLY A 925 -24.40 -49.28 1.17
CA GLY A 925 -25.58 -49.14 2.02
C GLY A 925 -25.61 -50.08 3.25
N LEU A 926 -24.74 -51.09 3.29
CA LEU A 926 -24.70 -52.08 4.36
C LEU A 926 -24.04 -51.52 5.63
N PRO A 927 -24.45 -51.99 6.82
CA PRO A 927 -23.81 -51.62 8.08
C PRO A 927 -22.31 -51.94 8.10
N GLY A 928 -21.53 -50.98 8.59
CA GLY A 928 -20.07 -51.06 8.67
C GLY A 928 -19.40 -51.11 7.30
N SER A 929 -19.98 -50.43 6.30
CA SER A 929 -19.31 -50.17 5.03
C SER A 929 -18.24 -49.09 5.19
N PHE A 930 -17.27 -49.05 4.27
CA PHE A 930 -16.19 -48.06 4.36
C PHE A 930 -16.70 -46.61 4.46
N PRO A 931 -17.70 -46.16 3.65
CA PRO A 931 -18.25 -44.82 3.79
C PRO A 931 -18.86 -44.53 5.16
N GLU A 932 -19.54 -45.50 5.77
CA GLU A 932 -20.14 -45.34 7.10
C GLU A 932 -19.06 -45.21 8.18
N VAL A 933 -18.03 -46.06 8.12
CA VAL A 933 -16.89 -46.03 9.05
C VAL A 933 -16.16 -44.68 8.98
N LEU A 934 -15.81 -44.23 7.78
CA LEU A 934 -15.09 -42.97 7.62
C LEU A 934 -15.97 -41.76 8.00
N ALA A 935 -17.26 -41.77 7.65
CA ALA A 935 -18.21 -40.75 8.08
C ALA A 935 -18.33 -40.66 9.61
N ALA A 936 -18.38 -41.81 10.30
CA ALA A 936 -18.44 -41.85 11.76
C ALA A 936 -17.16 -41.24 12.38
N ARG A 937 -15.99 -41.54 11.82
CA ARG A 937 -14.71 -40.95 12.27
C ARG A 937 -14.61 -39.47 12.00
N PHE A 938 -15.04 -39.02 10.82
CA PHE A 938 -15.13 -37.60 10.49
C PHE A 938 -16.07 -36.87 11.46
N GLY A 939 -17.24 -37.43 11.77
CA GLY A 939 -18.20 -36.83 12.70
C GLY A 939 -17.70 -36.77 14.15
N ALA A 940 -16.98 -37.81 14.61
CA ALA A 940 -16.48 -37.91 15.98
C ALA A 940 -15.17 -37.13 16.23
N SER A 941 -14.44 -36.75 15.18
CA SER A 941 -13.15 -36.06 15.29
C SER A 941 -13.31 -34.54 15.19
N ASP A 942 -12.66 -33.81 16.08
CA ASP A 942 -12.48 -32.35 15.92
C ASP A 942 -11.39 -32.00 14.91
N LYS A 943 -10.49 -32.94 14.59
CA LYS A 943 -9.40 -32.74 13.62
C LYS A 943 -9.93 -32.87 12.19
N PRO A 944 -9.37 -32.12 11.22
CA PRO A 944 -9.63 -32.31 9.80
C PRO A 944 -9.38 -33.74 9.32
N VAL A 945 -10.33 -34.27 8.55
CA VAL A 945 -10.19 -35.57 7.86
C VAL A 945 -10.65 -35.42 6.41
N VAL A 946 -9.86 -35.92 5.47
CA VAL A 946 -10.22 -35.97 4.04
C VAL A 946 -10.06 -37.40 3.50
N ALA A 947 -10.87 -37.73 2.49
CA ALA A 947 -10.83 -39.03 1.83
C ALA A 947 -10.20 -38.93 0.44
N VAL A 948 -9.49 -39.98 0.01
CA VAL A 948 -9.01 -40.15 -1.37
C VAL A 948 -9.59 -41.43 -1.93
N ILE A 949 -10.37 -41.31 -3.01
CA ILE A 949 -10.97 -42.42 -3.74
C ILE A 949 -10.50 -42.35 -5.20
N ASP A 950 -9.28 -42.84 -5.42
CA ASP A 950 -8.68 -42.93 -6.76
C ASP A 950 -9.22 -44.17 -7.50
N ALA A 951 -10.44 -44.03 -8.02
CA ALA A 951 -11.15 -45.11 -8.70
C ALA A 951 -12.13 -44.60 -9.77
N GLY A 952 -12.48 -45.48 -10.71
CA GLY A 952 -13.39 -45.17 -11.83
C GLY A 952 -14.87 -44.99 -11.41
N THR A 953 -15.71 -44.71 -12.41
CA THR A 953 -17.12 -44.28 -12.24
C THR A 953 -18.02 -45.28 -11.51
N LEU A 954 -17.65 -46.57 -11.47
CA LEU A 954 -18.34 -47.59 -10.67
C LEU A 954 -18.44 -47.18 -9.18
N TYR A 955 -17.45 -46.44 -8.67
CA TYR A 955 -17.37 -46.02 -7.28
C TYR A 955 -17.90 -44.59 -7.05
N ASP A 956 -18.49 -43.94 -8.05
CA ASP A 956 -19.13 -42.62 -7.87
C ASP A 956 -20.24 -42.62 -6.82
N PRO A 957 -21.08 -43.67 -6.67
CA PRO A 957 -22.03 -43.75 -5.57
C PRO A 957 -21.38 -43.71 -4.18
N MET A 958 -20.20 -44.32 -4.02
CA MET A 958 -19.42 -44.29 -2.78
C MET A 958 -18.94 -42.87 -2.46
N VAL A 959 -18.38 -42.19 -3.45
CA VAL A 959 -17.94 -40.79 -3.33
C VAL A 959 -19.11 -39.86 -2.99
N ARG A 960 -20.26 -40.04 -3.64
CA ARG A 960 -21.48 -39.28 -3.32
C ARG A 960 -21.91 -39.51 -1.87
N ARG A 961 -21.90 -40.76 -1.40
CA ARG A 961 -22.28 -41.11 -0.02
C ARG A 961 -21.35 -40.47 1.02
N LEU A 962 -20.04 -40.48 0.80
CA LEU A 962 -19.07 -39.81 1.67
C LEU A 962 -19.31 -38.29 1.73
N ARG A 963 -19.54 -37.65 0.58
CA ARG A 963 -19.87 -36.23 0.49
C ARG A 963 -21.19 -35.88 1.17
N GLU A 964 -22.20 -36.74 1.05
CA GLU A 964 -23.48 -36.60 1.75
C GLU A 964 -23.31 -36.67 3.27
N ALA A 965 -22.32 -37.42 3.76
CA ALA A 965 -21.94 -37.44 5.17
C ALA A 965 -21.03 -36.27 5.59
N GLY A 966 -20.73 -35.33 4.67
CA GLY A 966 -19.91 -34.16 4.93
C GLY A 966 -18.39 -34.38 4.79
N VAL A 967 -17.94 -35.57 4.41
CA VAL A 967 -16.51 -35.87 4.24
C VAL A 967 -16.01 -35.26 2.90
N PRO A 968 -14.97 -34.42 2.90
CA PRO A 968 -14.32 -33.98 1.66
C PRO A 968 -13.67 -35.17 0.95
N VAL A 969 -13.94 -35.33 -0.35
CA VAL A 969 -13.41 -36.46 -1.14
C VAL A 969 -12.63 -35.98 -2.35
N PHE A 970 -11.42 -36.49 -2.49
CA PHE A 970 -10.52 -36.25 -3.62
C PHE A 970 -10.39 -37.50 -4.49
N ARG A 971 -9.99 -37.29 -5.74
CA ARG A 971 -9.74 -38.37 -6.71
C ARG A 971 -8.26 -38.73 -6.86
N SER A 972 -7.36 -37.96 -6.29
CA SER A 972 -5.95 -38.34 -6.19
C SER A 972 -5.31 -37.81 -4.91
N ALA A 973 -4.30 -38.54 -4.43
CA ALA A 973 -3.69 -38.32 -3.14
C ALA A 973 -2.83 -37.06 -3.10
N ASP A 974 -2.12 -36.75 -4.19
CA ASP A 974 -1.29 -35.55 -4.34
C ASP A 974 -2.15 -34.27 -4.28
N GLN A 975 -3.31 -34.27 -4.95
CA GLN A 975 -4.25 -33.16 -4.89
C GLN A 975 -4.84 -32.97 -3.49
N ALA A 976 -5.21 -34.07 -2.83
CA ALA A 976 -5.75 -34.03 -1.47
C ALA A 976 -4.78 -33.39 -0.49
N VAL A 977 -3.50 -33.82 -0.51
CA VAL A 977 -2.46 -33.28 0.35
C VAL A 977 -2.16 -31.82 0.04
N ARG A 978 -2.10 -31.43 -1.24
CA ARG A 978 -1.88 -30.04 -1.64
C ARG A 978 -2.98 -29.11 -1.13
N VAL A 979 -4.25 -29.44 -1.38
CA VAL A 979 -5.39 -28.59 -1.00
C VAL A 979 -5.60 -28.57 0.52
N LEU A 980 -5.48 -29.73 1.18
CA LEU A 980 -5.52 -29.78 2.64
C LEU A 980 -4.36 -29.01 3.25
N GLY A 981 -3.15 -29.11 2.69
CA GLY A 981 -1.99 -28.36 3.15
C GLY A 981 -2.19 -26.85 3.10
N GLN A 982 -2.74 -26.33 2.00
CA GLN A 982 -3.12 -24.92 1.87
C GLN A 982 -4.13 -24.50 2.95
N TYR A 983 -5.15 -25.32 3.19
CA TYR A 983 -6.13 -25.08 4.25
C TYR A 983 -5.52 -25.08 5.65
N LEU A 984 -4.63 -26.03 5.97
CA LEU A 984 -4.01 -26.13 7.28
C LEU A 984 -3.12 -24.92 7.59
N VAL A 985 -2.26 -24.52 6.63
CA VAL A 985 -1.39 -23.34 6.78
C VAL A 985 -2.23 -22.08 7.02
N HIS A 986 -3.22 -21.85 6.15
CA HIS A 986 -4.17 -20.73 6.28
C HIS A 986 -4.87 -20.67 7.65
N ARG A 987 -5.25 -21.82 8.21
CA ARG A 987 -5.95 -21.88 9.50
C ARG A 987 -5.03 -21.77 10.71
N VAL A 988 -3.73 -22.04 10.56
CA VAL A 988 -2.72 -21.90 11.64
C VAL A 988 -2.20 -20.47 11.72
N GLU A 989 -2.06 -19.80 10.59
CA GLU A 989 -1.64 -18.39 10.52
C GLU A 989 -2.70 -17.42 11.05
N ARG A 990 -3.90 -17.93 11.35
CA ARG A 990 -5.12 -17.17 11.57
C ARG A 990 -5.17 -16.40 12.88
#